data_AF-A0A9D5N0F7-F1
#
_entry.id   AF-A0A9D5N0F7-F1
#
_cell.length_a   1.000
_cell.length_b   1.000
_cell.length_c   1.000
_cell.angle_alpha   90.00
_cell.angle_beta   90.00
_cell.angle_gamma   90.00
#
_symmetry.space_group_name_H-M   'P 1'
#
loop_
_entity.id
_entity.type
_entity.pdbx_description
1 polymer ?
#
loop_
_entity_poly.entity_id
_entity_poly.type
_entity_poly.pdbx_seq_one_letter_code
_entity_poly.pdbx_strand_id
1 'polypeptide(L)'
;METTGEPDTSEEAAADPEPDVDMEQEADAEPDETGEPGSGEIISPADYAQPQETSGPAEGPETEESVEPADVEITEPADDTEPLEACGPAEEPASEAATAAETSQNPPADFERETEGIIEDDFIVPAAVVINPASGRKFRAKVSLPSFYDSREKGLITEAKDQGDSEICWAYSAVSCAETSAILNEIDPAPDFSERHLACFFSVPTYHESGMCGDDAVYYISMGDDYMYGGGNNRYTTFCMANWTGVSSEEDYPGEGAWDGDRSLPDSRALDDRVHLENAAWISMTDTAFIKQEIMRLGSVSSAYYYKKGAYYNSETHAYYNDRFTATNHAITIVGWDDNYSADNFLSAPGKDGAWLVKNSWGTSFGEEGFFWISYEDLAMSSASNTAYTFEFGRADNYDNTYFYDGSCGTRTYSVENGGSFANVFTAGQNDNCRDELIGAVGAAFSESGISYKIQVYTDLKDPGEPTSGEPAGEAITGVTQTAGYQTFVLDDPVRAVCGTYFSVVITLQGYSDSVSMFADQSYENGDWIGFRNETAAGQSFAKNSEGSWKDLHDVGATPRIKAFTQNLDTVTIQNIGFEGSDRITLGRGLTKKTAITAILQCGAEMPFEAALSANDTIPAGGGRPVWTSSNPSAAVVSETGEITGKGPGSAVIRAEICQGGRNLSAELFVDVTVPVKECKASLSETSFTYTGRRIVPAISVSDGNIPLTEGRDYNLAVSSNLYAGKGKITINGMKYYTGSTSVTFTINKAAQSLKIKKSQTYVSVGKTASVTLTGAKGTKSFLSSNESIAAVSGSGIITAKKAGRVRITAKSASTSNFKAASASVELNIVPAATASFKAENRPDGIQLKWKKVTGANGYYLYRDDTRIAVINNGATDSYIDKKADSNGTSYTYKITAKASSGKSTLSKSVSIFRIKAPVLSSLKNNAAGKASMTWKKNAKATGYEILYSTDQSFKSGKKIKKLKGGNTVTGVITGLVKGKKYYFRVRAVKTVGTKTIRSCWSGTRSIIIKR
;
A
#
# COMPACT_ATOMS: atom_id res chain seq x y z
N MET A 1 -2.13 -50.04 47.69
CA MET A 1 -1.94 -49.40 46.38
C MET A 1 -2.18 -47.90 46.56
N GLU A 2 -1.37 -47.21 47.38
CA GLU A 2 0.10 -46.95 47.26
C GLU A 2 0.35 -45.79 46.29
N THR A 3 0.64 -44.57 46.77
CA THR A 3 1.93 -44.03 47.33
C THR A 3 2.96 -43.79 46.22
N THR A 4 3.78 -42.73 46.16
CA THR A 4 4.12 -41.55 47.02
C THR A 4 4.97 -40.60 46.14
N GLY A 5 5.24 -39.33 46.45
CA GLY A 5 4.90 -38.48 47.62
C GLY A 5 5.57 -37.09 47.51
N GLU A 6 5.37 -36.25 48.53
CA GLU A 6 5.92 -34.90 48.80
C GLU A 6 7.46 -34.90 49.07
N PRO A 7 8.16 -33.77 49.39
CA PRO A 7 7.71 -32.39 49.71
C PRO A 7 8.34 -31.27 48.82
N ASP A 8 8.09 -29.94 48.98
CA ASP A 8 7.68 -29.16 50.17
C ASP A 8 7.99 -27.64 50.04
N THR A 9 7.27 -26.73 50.74
CA THR A 9 7.92 -25.56 51.37
C THR A 9 7.40 -24.13 51.12
N SER A 10 6.20 -23.77 51.66
CA SER A 10 5.83 -22.43 52.22
C SER A 10 5.74 -21.18 51.30
N GLU A 11 4.92 -20.14 51.56
CA GLU A 11 3.77 -19.83 52.45
C GLU A 11 3.25 -18.42 52.00
N GLU A 12 2.17 -17.81 52.52
CA GLU A 12 0.75 -18.17 52.71
C GLU A 12 0.02 -16.87 53.19
N ALA A 13 -1.27 -16.68 52.85
CA ALA A 13 -2.23 -15.73 53.49
C ALA A 13 -1.96 -14.19 53.43
N ALA A 14 -2.88 -13.29 53.81
CA ALA A 14 -4.34 -13.18 53.56
C ALA A 14 -4.90 -11.81 54.04
N ALA A 15 -6.01 -11.36 53.42
CA ALA A 15 -7.07 -10.44 53.92
C ALA A 15 -6.77 -8.96 54.34
N ASP A 16 -7.52 -8.02 53.72
CA ASP A 16 -8.49 -7.03 54.29
C ASP A 16 -8.28 -6.36 55.68
N PRO A 17 -8.83 -5.14 55.94
CA PRO A 17 -10.06 -4.56 55.33
C PRO A 17 -10.08 -3.01 55.03
N GLU A 18 -11.29 -2.55 54.67
CA GLU A 18 -11.89 -1.19 54.56
C GLU A 18 -11.85 -0.36 55.91
N PRO A 19 -12.46 0.86 56.12
CA PRO A 19 -13.51 1.57 55.33
C PRO A 19 -13.61 3.15 55.36
N ASP A 20 -14.71 3.64 54.77
CA ASP A 20 -15.60 4.80 55.09
C ASP A 20 -15.23 6.32 54.95
N VAL A 21 -15.95 6.96 54.01
CA VAL A 21 -16.90 8.13 54.09
C VAL A 21 -16.67 9.33 55.04
N ASP A 22 -16.59 10.54 54.44
CA ASP A 22 -17.38 11.80 54.65
C ASP A 22 -16.80 12.90 53.71
N MET A 23 -17.43 13.90 53.09
CA MET A 23 -18.72 14.66 53.11
C MET A 23 -18.50 16.16 53.41
N GLU A 24 -19.43 17.01 52.91
CA GLU A 24 -19.60 18.46 53.17
C GLU A 24 -18.60 19.44 52.45
N GLN A 25 -18.98 20.64 51.97
CA GLN A 25 -20.30 21.30 51.81
C GLN A 25 -20.29 22.40 50.72
N GLU A 26 -21.45 23.03 50.47
CA GLU A 26 -21.77 24.01 49.40
C GLU A 26 -21.42 25.49 49.73
N ALA A 27 -21.49 26.40 48.73
CA ALA A 27 -22.30 27.65 48.80
C ALA A 27 -22.27 28.54 47.53
N ASP A 28 -23.47 28.83 47.00
CA ASP A 28 -24.00 29.98 46.21
C ASP A 28 -23.11 31.18 45.80
N ALA A 29 -23.30 31.69 44.56
CA ALA A 29 -24.15 32.89 44.32
C ALA A 29 -24.25 33.34 42.83
N GLU A 30 -25.47 33.70 42.40
CA GLU A 30 -25.85 34.48 41.19
C GLU A 30 -26.26 35.93 41.60
N PRO A 31 -26.65 36.92 40.73
CA PRO A 31 -27.32 36.86 39.41
C PRO A 31 -26.54 37.66 38.30
N ASP A 32 -27.02 38.47 37.34
CA ASP A 32 -28.24 39.32 37.15
C ASP A 32 -28.50 39.67 35.65
N GLU A 33 -29.61 40.36 35.35
CA GLU A 33 -30.14 40.77 34.02
C GLU A 33 -29.33 41.91 33.31
N THR A 34 -29.49 42.37 32.05
CA THR A 34 -30.54 42.46 30.98
C THR A 34 -29.85 42.55 29.57
N GLY A 35 -30.47 42.57 28.36
CA GLY A 35 -31.88 42.64 27.91
C GLY A 35 -32.05 42.72 26.35
N GLU A 36 -33.11 43.39 25.86
CA GLU A 36 -33.69 43.41 24.48
C GLU A 36 -33.71 44.84 23.81
N PRO A 37 -34.26 45.10 22.58
CA PRO A 37 -34.31 44.35 21.30
C PRO A 37 -34.23 45.19 19.96
N GLY A 38 -34.23 44.52 18.80
CA GLY A 38 -34.90 44.99 17.53
C GLY A 38 -34.06 45.75 16.47
N SER A 39 -34.53 46.03 15.23
CA SER A 39 -35.70 45.53 14.44
C SER A 39 -35.74 46.14 13.01
N GLY A 40 -36.26 45.45 11.99
CA GLY A 40 -36.54 45.99 10.63
C GLY A 40 -35.48 45.60 9.56
N GLU A 41 -35.69 44.91 8.42
CA GLU A 41 -36.83 44.43 7.57
C GLU A 41 -36.92 45.12 6.17
N ILE A 42 -36.81 44.30 5.10
CA ILE A 42 -37.14 44.49 3.65
C ILE A 42 -36.42 45.58 2.79
N ILE A 43 -35.76 45.17 1.68
CA ILE A 43 -36.08 45.50 0.25
C ILE A 43 -34.89 45.23 -0.72
N SER A 44 -35.21 44.57 -1.85
CA SER A 44 -34.43 44.44 -3.10
C SER A 44 -35.38 44.87 -4.26
N PRO A 45 -34.97 45.12 -5.54
CA PRO A 45 -33.91 44.41 -6.29
C PRO A 45 -33.13 45.24 -7.36
N ALA A 46 -32.29 44.55 -8.16
CA ALA A 46 -31.96 44.72 -9.62
C ALA A 46 -31.52 46.12 -10.17
N ASP A 47 -30.70 46.26 -11.20
CA ASP A 47 -30.54 45.54 -12.49
C ASP A 47 -29.15 45.84 -13.11
N TYR A 48 -28.72 45.12 -14.16
CA TYR A 48 -28.14 45.68 -15.41
C TYR A 48 -27.78 44.59 -16.44
N ALA A 49 -27.58 44.96 -17.72
CA ALA A 49 -27.44 44.03 -18.85
C ALA A 49 -26.36 44.44 -19.89
N GLN A 50 -25.88 43.42 -20.65
CA GLN A 50 -25.55 43.32 -22.10
C GLN A 50 -25.44 44.62 -22.98
N PRO A 51 -24.66 44.67 -24.11
CA PRO A 51 -24.23 43.54 -24.98
C PRO A 51 -22.84 43.65 -25.72
N GLN A 52 -22.48 42.62 -26.53
CA GLN A 52 -21.85 42.60 -27.90
C GLN A 52 -20.56 43.43 -28.27
N GLU A 53 -19.68 43.10 -29.25
CA GLU A 53 -19.34 41.90 -30.08
C GLU A 53 -18.06 42.18 -30.96
N THR A 54 -17.59 41.22 -31.80
CA THR A 54 -16.58 41.31 -32.92
C THR A 54 -15.08 41.41 -32.56
N SER A 55 -14.07 40.93 -33.33
CA SER A 55 -13.95 40.09 -34.56
C SER A 55 -12.51 39.50 -34.74
N GLY A 56 -12.31 38.46 -35.59
CA GLY A 56 -11.01 37.86 -35.97
C GLY A 56 -10.20 38.64 -37.05
N PRO A 57 -9.30 38.04 -37.90
CA PRO A 57 -9.27 36.62 -38.37
C PRO A 57 -7.88 35.94 -38.70
N ALA A 58 -7.95 34.67 -39.16
CA ALA A 58 -7.02 33.94 -40.08
C ALA A 58 -5.57 33.57 -39.59
N GLU A 59 -4.82 32.60 -40.16
CA GLU A 59 -4.91 31.77 -41.39
C GLU A 59 -4.69 30.24 -41.11
N GLY A 60 -4.91 29.38 -42.12
CA GLY A 60 -4.53 27.94 -42.17
C GLY A 60 -3.50 27.65 -43.28
N PRO A 61 -3.47 26.50 -44.00
CA PRO A 61 -4.33 25.29 -43.98
C PRO A 61 -3.49 24.03 -43.51
N GLU A 62 -3.55 22.74 -43.94
CA GLU A 62 -4.11 21.94 -45.07
C GLU A 62 -4.44 20.46 -44.67
N THR A 63 -5.55 19.93 -45.23
CA THR A 63 -5.80 18.60 -45.90
C THR A 63 -5.34 17.23 -45.30
N GLU A 64 -5.91 16.04 -45.57
CA GLU A 64 -7.13 15.47 -46.25
C GLU A 64 -7.20 13.93 -45.92
N GLU A 65 -8.23 13.08 -46.15
CA GLU A 65 -9.64 13.17 -46.62
C GLU A 65 -10.43 11.90 -46.14
N SER A 66 -11.74 12.03 -45.87
CA SER A 66 -12.89 11.09 -46.12
C SER A 66 -12.86 9.56 -45.78
N VAL A 67 -13.95 8.77 -45.82
CA VAL A 67 -15.39 8.98 -46.20
C VAL A 67 -16.35 8.18 -45.25
N GLU A 68 -17.56 8.71 -45.06
CA GLU A 68 -18.84 8.11 -44.56
C GLU A 68 -19.52 7.15 -45.61
N PRO A 69 -20.83 6.74 -45.58
CA PRO A 69 -21.90 6.73 -44.53
C PRO A 69 -22.68 5.39 -44.38
N ALA A 70 -23.71 5.33 -43.51
CA ALA A 70 -25.12 5.03 -43.87
C ALA A 70 -26.12 4.75 -42.69
N ASP A 71 -27.00 5.73 -42.44
CA ASP A 71 -28.45 5.71 -42.14
C ASP A 71 -29.15 4.53 -41.41
N VAL A 72 -30.02 4.85 -40.42
CA VAL A 72 -31.51 4.96 -40.56
C VAL A 72 -32.15 5.38 -39.21
N GLU A 73 -33.33 6.02 -39.27
CA GLU A 73 -33.93 6.86 -38.22
C GLU A 73 -35.36 6.39 -37.76
N ILE A 74 -35.93 7.08 -36.75
CA ILE A 74 -37.35 7.22 -36.33
C ILE A 74 -38.16 6.00 -35.80
N THR A 75 -38.63 6.05 -34.53
CA THR A 75 -40.04 6.27 -34.07
C THR A 75 -40.34 5.76 -32.64
N GLU A 76 -41.05 6.57 -31.85
CA GLU A 76 -41.89 6.15 -30.71
C GLU A 76 -43.35 5.94 -31.18
N PRO A 77 -44.28 5.41 -30.35
CA PRO A 77 -44.98 6.26 -29.36
C PRO A 77 -45.32 5.57 -28.01
N ALA A 78 -45.89 6.34 -27.07
CA ALA A 78 -46.41 5.89 -25.77
C ALA A 78 -47.75 5.11 -25.86
N ASP A 79 -48.22 4.51 -24.75
CA ASP A 79 -49.31 5.10 -23.95
C ASP A 79 -49.62 4.44 -22.57
N ASP A 80 -50.14 5.27 -21.67
CA ASP A 80 -51.18 5.11 -20.62
C ASP A 80 -51.22 4.09 -19.43
N THR A 81 -51.82 4.60 -18.34
CA THR A 81 -52.57 3.97 -17.21
C THR A 81 -51.92 3.22 -16.01
N GLU A 82 -52.06 3.86 -14.83
CA GLU A 82 -52.25 3.31 -13.47
C GLU A 82 -53.76 2.93 -13.22
N PRO A 83 -54.31 2.51 -12.02
CA PRO A 83 -53.81 2.63 -10.64
C PRO A 83 -54.08 1.46 -9.62
N LEU A 84 -53.54 1.63 -8.40
CA LEU A 84 -54.02 1.35 -7.01
C LEU A 84 -55.13 0.31 -6.69
N GLU A 85 -54.93 -0.46 -5.59
CA GLU A 85 -55.78 -0.43 -4.37
C GLU A 85 -55.07 -1.04 -3.12
N ALA A 86 -55.59 -0.89 -1.89
CA ALA A 86 -54.83 -1.09 -0.64
C ALA A 86 -55.66 -1.58 0.59
N CYS A 87 -55.00 -2.10 1.65
CA CYS A 87 -55.40 -2.05 3.08
C CYS A 87 -54.35 -2.70 4.04
N GLY A 88 -54.25 -2.22 5.29
CA GLY A 88 -53.45 -2.80 6.42
C GLY A 88 -54.35 -3.52 7.47
N PRO A 89 -54.05 -3.51 8.80
CA PRO A 89 -52.91 -2.92 9.54
C PRO A 89 -52.34 -3.86 10.66
N ALA A 90 -51.81 -3.27 11.77
CA ALA A 90 -51.32 -3.87 13.04
C ALA A 90 -49.85 -4.39 13.02
N GLU A 91 -49.05 -4.29 14.10
CA GLU A 91 -49.26 -3.82 15.48
C GLU A 91 -47.90 -3.34 16.12
N GLU A 92 -47.91 -2.45 17.11
CA GLU A 92 -46.72 -2.09 17.94
C GLU A 92 -46.60 -3.01 19.19
N PRO A 93 -45.52 -2.91 20.00
CA PRO A 93 -45.51 -1.91 21.09
C PRO A 93 -44.17 -1.15 21.28
N ALA A 94 -44.26 0.05 21.86
CA ALA A 94 -43.12 0.93 22.16
C ALA A 94 -42.65 0.88 23.64
N SER A 95 -41.39 1.26 23.87
CA SER A 95 -40.82 1.74 25.15
C SER A 95 -39.37 2.19 24.90
N GLU A 96 -38.85 3.30 25.43
CA GLU A 96 -39.46 4.45 26.12
C GLU A 96 -38.47 5.63 25.95
N ALA A 97 -38.95 6.87 25.79
CA ALA A 97 -38.07 8.02 25.53
C ALA A 97 -37.73 8.77 26.82
N ALA A 98 -36.44 9.06 27.03
CA ALA A 98 -35.96 9.99 28.06
C ALA A 98 -35.50 11.30 27.39
N THR A 99 -36.23 12.39 27.65
CA THR A 99 -35.94 13.71 27.07
C THR A 99 -35.02 14.54 27.97
N ALA A 100 -33.86 14.92 27.46
CA ALA A 100 -33.07 16.08 27.90
C ALA A 100 -32.86 16.93 26.62
N ALA A 101 -33.50 18.09 26.52
CA ALA A 101 -33.00 19.38 27.02
C ALA A 101 -31.90 19.94 26.10
N GLU A 102 -32.28 20.91 25.25
CA GLU A 102 -31.38 21.56 24.31
C GLU A 102 -30.39 22.48 25.05
N THR A 103 -29.09 22.23 24.89
CA THR A 103 -28.01 23.18 25.19
C THR A 103 -27.11 23.27 23.97
N SER A 104 -26.98 24.47 23.38
CA SER A 104 -26.41 24.63 22.05
C SER A 104 -24.87 24.53 22.03
N GLN A 105 -24.34 23.46 21.46
CA GLN A 105 -22.93 23.34 21.06
C GLN A 105 -22.67 24.10 19.74
N ASN A 106 -22.88 25.42 19.74
CA ASN A 106 -22.60 26.30 18.59
C ASN A 106 -21.35 27.16 18.86
N PRO A 107 -20.42 27.29 17.91
CA PRO A 107 -19.25 28.15 18.06
C PRO A 107 -19.63 29.65 18.05
N PRO A 108 -18.74 30.54 18.55
CA PRO A 108 -18.95 31.98 18.66
C PRO A 108 -19.57 32.67 17.42
N ALA A 109 -20.27 33.76 17.68
CA ALA A 109 -21.31 34.28 16.79
C ALA A 109 -20.88 35.45 15.89
N ASP A 110 -19.74 35.35 15.17
CA ASP A 110 -19.47 36.28 14.06
C ASP A 110 -18.57 35.75 12.90
N PHE A 111 -18.49 34.43 12.72
CA PHE A 111 -17.77 33.80 11.58
C PHE A 111 -18.54 33.92 10.23
N GLU A 112 -18.99 35.12 9.86
CA GLU A 112 -19.66 35.45 8.58
C GLU A 112 -18.81 36.33 7.63
N ARG A 113 -17.48 36.28 7.75
CA ARG A 113 -16.63 36.44 6.56
C ARG A 113 -16.49 35.09 5.86
N GLU A 114 -17.01 35.02 4.63
CA GLU A 114 -16.43 34.10 3.65
C GLU A 114 -15.01 34.61 3.36
N THR A 115 -14.01 34.06 4.04
CA THR A 115 -12.58 34.25 3.74
C THR A 115 -12.39 33.98 2.24
N GLU A 116 -12.08 35.01 1.45
CA GLU A 116 -11.89 34.82 0.00
C GLU A 116 -10.79 33.78 -0.21
N GLY A 117 -11.14 32.70 -0.94
CA GLY A 117 -10.43 31.43 -0.87
C GLY A 117 -8.93 31.62 -1.16
N ILE A 118 -8.10 31.04 -0.28
CA ILE A 118 -6.63 31.19 -0.27
C ILE A 118 -6.11 31.16 -1.72
N ILE A 119 -5.48 32.26 -2.14
CA ILE A 119 -4.90 32.38 -3.48
C ILE A 119 -3.69 31.45 -3.55
N GLU A 120 -3.95 30.20 -3.95
CA GLU A 120 -2.93 29.17 -4.17
C GLU A 120 -1.99 29.63 -5.30
N ASP A 121 -0.78 30.04 -4.94
CA ASP A 121 0.40 29.99 -5.81
C ASP A 121 0.47 28.56 -6.40
N ASP A 122 0.51 28.45 -7.74
CA ASP A 122 0.30 27.24 -8.60
C ASP A 122 1.26 26.05 -8.32
N PHE A 123 2.11 26.16 -7.29
CA PHE A 123 3.02 25.12 -6.82
C PHE A 123 2.29 23.89 -6.27
N ILE A 124 2.08 22.89 -7.13
CA ILE A 124 1.62 21.55 -6.76
C ILE A 124 2.78 20.77 -6.11
N VAL A 125 2.60 20.34 -4.86
CA VAL A 125 3.64 19.62 -4.10
C VAL A 125 4.01 18.28 -4.78
N PRO A 126 5.31 18.02 -5.05
CA PRO A 126 5.73 16.82 -5.77
C PRO A 126 5.56 15.56 -4.91
N ALA A 127 4.92 14.54 -5.48
CA ALA A 127 4.58 13.31 -4.76
C ALA A 127 5.77 12.67 -4.03
N ALA A 128 5.57 12.31 -2.76
CA ALA A 128 6.61 11.76 -1.88
C ALA A 128 7.22 10.46 -2.44
N VAL A 129 8.52 10.30 -2.21
CA VAL A 129 9.31 9.20 -2.78
C VAL A 129 9.97 8.40 -1.68
N VAL A 130 9.44 7.20 -1.43
CA VAL A 130 10.16 6.20 -0.62
C VAL A 130 11.31 5.63 -1.45
N ILE A 131 12.55 5.80 -0.96
CA ILE A 131 13.77 5.42 -1.66
C ILE A 131 14.52 4.33 -0.88
N ASN A 132 15.04 3.34 -1.59
CA ASN A 132 16.00 2.39 -1.03
C ASN A 132 17.42 2.98 -1.18
N PRO A 133 18.13 3.35 -0.08
CA PRO A 133 19.42 4.03 -0.13
C PRO A 133 20.46 3.30 -0.99
N ALA A 134 20.43 1.97 -1.01
CA ALA A 134 21.35 1.14 -1.78
C ALA A 134 21.04 1.06 -3.30
N SER A 135 20.21 1.95 -3.88
CA SER A 135 19.80 1.81 -5.30
C SER A 135 19.29 3.03 -6.07
N GLY A 136 19.00 4.17 -5.43
CA GLY A 136 18.60 5.41 -6.13
C GLY A 136 17.37 5.30 -7.07
N ARG A 137 16.43 4.40 -6.77
CA ARG A 137 15.23 4.15 -7.60
C ARG A 137 13.94 4.38 -6.82
N LYS A 138 13.09 5.27 -7.33
CA LYS A 138 11.74 5.55 -6.80
C LYS A 138 10.91 4.26 -6.71
N PHE A 139 10.28 4.01 -5.55
CA PHE A 139 9.32 2.90 -5.35
C PHE A 139 8.29 3.31 -4.29
N ARG A 140 6.98 3.36 -4.61
CA ARG A 140 5.96 3.37 -3.56
C ARG A 140 6.03 2.04 -2.79
N ALA A 141 6.68 2.06 -1.63
CA ALA A 141 6.83 0.89 -0.77
C ALA A 141 5.52 0.67 -0.01
N LYS A 142 4.88 -0.49 -0.20
CA LYS A 142 3.68 -0.82 0.57
C LYS A 142 4.05 -1.28 1.98
N VAL A 143 4.20 -0.31 2.88
CA VAL A 143 4.24 -0.50 4.34
C VAL A 143 2.92 -1.12 4.81
N SER A 144 2.98 -1.87 5.90
CA SER A 144 1.81 -2.50 6.51
C SER A 144 1.35 -1.66 7.70
N LEU A 145 0.61 -0.59 7.39
CA LEU A 145 0.01 0.29 8.39
C LEU A 145 -1.05 -0.46 9.22
N PRO A 146 -1.27 -0.09 10.50
CA PRO A 146 -2.44 -0.51 11.25
C PRO A 146 -3.70 0.16 10.69
N SER A 147 -4.87 -0.45 10.90
CA SER A 147 -6.13 0.14 10.44
C SER A 147 -6.59 1.29 11.34
N PHE A 148 -6.30 1.22 12.63
CA PHE A 148 -6.54 2.27 13.63
C PHE A 148 -5.19 2.75 14.20
N TYR A 149 -5.07 4.03 14.47
CA TYR A 149 -3.94 4.62 15.21
C TYR A 149 -4.35 5.97 15.80
N ASP A 150 -4.05 6.21 17.07
CA ASP A 150 -4.29 7.48 17.76
C ASP A 150 -3.05 7.87 18.58
N SER A 151 -2.53 9.08 18.40
CA SER A 151 -1.39 9.59 19.19
C SER A 151 -1.77 10.05 20.60
N ARG A 152 -3.07 10.28 20.89
CA ARG A 152 -3.57 10.54 22.25
C ARG A 152 -3.31 9.33 23.16
N GLU A 153 -3.51 8.10 22.66
CA GLU A 153 -3.20 6.85 23.39
C GLU A 153 -1.71 6.71 23.79
N LYS A 154 -0.82 7.48 23.17
CA LYS A 154 0.62 7.52 23.50
C LYS A 154 1.01 8.65 24.45
N GLY A 155 0.09 9.56 24.80
CA GLY A 155 0.40 10.78 25.55
C GLY A 155 1.26 11.78 24.78
N LEU A 156 1.20 11.78 23.44
CA LEU A 156 1.98 12.70 22.58
C LEU A 156 1.25 14.01 22.24
N ILE A 157 -0.03 14.14 22.60
CA ILE A 157 -0.91 15.20 22.12
C ILE A 157 -1.45 16.01 23.30
N THR A 158 -1.25 17.33 23.24
CA THR A 158 -1.76 18.36 24.16
C THR A 158 -3.26 18.62 23.96
N GLU A 159 -3.92 19.19 24.97
CA GLU A 159 -5.32 19.62 24.91
C GLU A 159 -5.58 20.67 23.83
N ALA A 160 -6.83 20.82 23.40
CA ALA A 160 -7.22 21.73 22.32
C ALA A 160 -7.47 23.15 22.84
N LYS A 161 -6.60 24.08 22.41
CA LYS A 161 -6.72 25.52 22.67
C LYS A 161 -7.84 26.18 21.86
N ASP A 162 -8.28 27.37 22.26
CA ASP A 162 -9.26 28.19 21.54
C ASP A 162 -8.62 29.41 20.83
N GLN A 163 -8.75 29.51 19.51
CA GLN A 163 -8.31 30.67 18.72
C GLN A 163 -9.23 31.90 18.85
N GLY A 164 -10.38 31.76 19.51
CA GLY A 164 -11.38 32.82 19.65
C GLY A 164 -11.96 33.25 18.30
N ASP A 165 -11.95 34.56 18.05
CA ASP A 165 -12.42 35.20 16.82
C ASP A 165 -11.33 35.39 15.75
N SER A 166 -10.07 35.03 16.04
CA SER A 166 -8.93 35.23 15.14
C SER A 166 -8.93 34.28 13.93
N GLU A 167 -8.25 34.67 12.85
CA GLU A 167 -8.07 33.85 11.64
C GLU A 167 -6.75 33.03 11.66
N ILE A 168 -6.04 32.97 12.79
CA ILE A 168 -4.71 32.33 12.91
C ILE A 168 -4.72 30.82 13.19
N CYS A 169 -5.75 30.09 12.73
CA CYS A 169 -5.81 28.62 12.81
C CYS A 169 -4.55 27.90 12.29
N TRP A 170 -3.89 28.48 11.29
CA TRP A 170 -2.64 27.99 10.72
C TRP A 170 -1.49 28.00 11.74
N ALA A 171 -1.50 28.92 12.72
CA ALA A 171 -0.54 28.97 13.80
C ALA A 171 -0.79 27.81 14.77
N TYR A 172 -2.01 27.70 15.30
CA TYR A 172 -2.45 26.59 16.17
C TYR A 172 -2.12 25.22 15.60
N SER A 173 -2.39 25.01 14.30
CA SER A 173 -2.12 23.73 13.66
C SER A 173 -0.63 23.38 13.56
N ALA A 174 0.26 24.39 13.45
CA ALA A 174 1.70 24.20 13.39
C ALA A 174 2.36 24.15 14.77
N VAL A 175 1.90 24.98 15.72
CA VAL A 175 2.37 24.99 17.11
C VAL A 175 1.97 23.70 17.82
N SER A 176 0.77 23.15 17.60
CA SER A 176 0.43 21.83 18.13
C SER A 176 1.30 20.70 17.54
N CYS A 177 1.90 20.86 16.35
CA CYS A 177 2.93 19.94 15.87
C CYS A 177 4.26 20.12 16.62
N ALA A 178 4.61 21.36 16.98
CA ALA A 178 5.78 21.67 17.80
C ALA A 178 5.66 21.09 19.22
N GLU A 179 4.50 21.27 19.86
CA GLU A 179 4.15 20.65 21.16
C GLU A 179 4.28 19.12 21.08
N THR A 180 3.68 18.50 20.05
CA THR A 180 3.80 17.05 19.81
C THR A 180 5.27 16.61 19.70
N SER A 181 6.07 17.37 18.94
CA SER A 181 7.50 17.07 18.76
C SER A 181 8.34 17.31 20.01
N ALA A 182 7.97 18.27 20.87
CA ALA A 182 8.67 18.55 22.12
C ALA A 182 8.47 17.43 23.15
N ILE A 183 7.24 16.88 23.24
CA ILE A 183 6.95 15.68 24.05
C ILE A 183 7.72 14.47 23.49
N LEU A 184 7.61 14.23 22.18
CA LEU A 184 8.24 13.09 21.51
C LEU A 184 9.77 13.06 21.68
N ASN A 185 10.42 14.22 21.63
CA ASN A 185 11.87 14.35 21.72
C ASN A 185 12.38 14.51 23.17
N GLU A 186 11.53 14.29 24.18
CA GLU A 186 11.84 14.44 25.61
C GLU A 186 12.39 15.85 25.96
N ILE A 187 11.94 16.89 25.25
CA ILE A 187 12.36 18.30 25.46
C ILE A 187 11.53 18.91 26.60
N ASP A 188 10.22 18.77 26.51
CA ASP A 188 9.24 19.21 27.50
C ASP A 188 8.10 18.17 27.54
N PRO A 189 7.75 17.59 28.71
CA PRO A 189 6.67 16.62 28.82
C PRO A 189 5.26 17.23 28.89
N ALA A 190 5.14 18.56 29.03
CA ALA A 190 3.87 19.28 29.07
C ALA A 190 4.03 20.69 28.43
N PRO A 191 4.42 20.78 27.15
CA PRO A 191 4.67 22.04 26.48
C PRO A 191 3.38 22.83 26.28
N ASP A 192 3.48 24.14 26.49
CA ASP A 192 2.46 25.12 26.16
C ASP A 192 3.12 26.29 25.41
N PHE A 193 2.95 26.29 24.09
CA PHE A 193 3.65 27.18 23.17
C PHE A 193 2.73 28.24 22.55
N SER A 194 3.25 29.44 22.31
CA SER A 194 2.45 30.59 21.89
C SER A 194 2.22 30.64 20.38
N GLU A 195 0.98 30.43 19.97
CA GLU A 195 0.51 30.72 18.61
C GLU A 195 0.60 32.19 18.22
N ARG A 196 0.49 33.10 19.20
CA ARG A 196 0.61 34.54 18.97
C ARG A 196 2.04 34.95 18.65
N HIS A 197 3.04 34.36 19.29
CA HIS A 197 4.45 34.61 18.98
C HIS A 197 4.72 34.31 17.51
N LEU A 198 4.27 33.14 17.03
CA LEU A 198 4.31 32.76 15.62
C LEU A 198 3.56 33.74 14.72
N ALA A 199 2.31 34.07 15.04
CA ALA A 199 1.49 34.96 14.22
C ALA A 199 2.07 36.37 14.10
N CYS A 200 2.70 36.89 15.16
CA CYS A 200 3.34 38.20 15.17
C CYS A 200 4.61 38.20 14.31
N PHE A 201 5.55 37.27 14.51
CA PHE A 201 6.81 37.25 13.76
C PHE A 201 6.68 36.71 12.32
N PHE A 202 5.55 36.09 12.00
CA PHE A 202 5.12 35.78 10.62
C PHE A 202 4.58 37.00 9.85
N SER A 203 4.13 38.05 10.55
CA SER A 203 3.45 39.22 9.95
C SER A 203 4.19 40.54 10.16
N VAL A 204 5.19 40.56 11.04
CA VAL A 204 6.22 41.59 11.18
C VAL A 204 7.57 40.86 11.35
N PRO A 205 8.42 40.76 10.30
CA PRO A 205 9.63 39.97 10.33
C PRO A 205 10.75 40.90 10.79
N THR A 206 10.94 40.94 12.10
CA THR A 206 11.63 42.04 12.77
C THR A 206 13.12 42.15 12.40
N TYR A 207 13.65 43.37 12.45
CA TYR A 207 15.03 43.63 12.01
C TYR A 207 16.02 42.93 12.93
N HIS A 208 16.83 42.02 12.36
CA HIS A 208 17.86 41.30 13.09
C HIS A 208 19.03 42.23 13.45
N GLU A 209 18.92 42.97 14.56
CA GLU A 209 20.06 43.74 15.15
C GLU A 209 21.28 42.85 15.43
N SER A 210 21.09 41.53 15.53
CA SER A 210 22.13 40.52 15.39
C SER A 210 22.66 40.48 13.95
N GLY A 211 23.68 41.29 13.65
CA GLY A 211 24.26 41.54 12.31
C GLY A 211 24.97 40.35 11.63
N MET A 212 24.27 39.24 11.45
CA MET A 212 24.69 38.01 10.74
C MET A 212 24.05 37.89 9.35
N CYS A 213 22.95 38.62 9.14
CA CYS A 213 22.22 38.74 7.87
C CYS A 213 22.82 39.79 6.92
N GLY A 214 23.67 40.70 7.41
CA GLY A 214 23.99 41.96 6.72
C GLY A 214 22.99 43.06 7.08
N ASP A 215 22.97 44.14 6.31
CA ASP A 215 21.97 45.22 6.47
C ASP A 215 20.58 44.86 5.87
N ASP A 216 20.45 43.66 5.29
CA ASP A 216 19.29 43.20 4.53
C ASP A 216 18.04 43.03 5.42
N ALA A 217 17.03 43.87 5.20
CA ALA A 217 15.81 43.94 6.00
C ALA A 217 14.60 43.41 5.22
N VAL A 218 13.89 42.45 5.79
CA VAL A 218 12.64 41.94 5.22
C VAL A 218 11.47 42.79 5.71
N TYR A 219 10.53 43.06 4.82
CA TYR A 219 9.26 43.73 5.11
C TYR A 219 8.14 43.00 4.39
N TYR A 220 7.01 42.78 5.05
CA TYR A 220 5.79 42.39 4.33
C TYR A 220 5.05 43.62 3.80
N ILE A 221 4.16 43.42 2.83
CA ILE A 221 3.09 44.36 2.53
C ILE A 221 1.74 43.66 2.68
N SER A 222 0.84 44.32 3.43
CA SER A 222 -0.61 44.10 3.45
C SER A 222 -1.13 42.73 3.93
N MET A 223 -1.03 42.43 5.24
CA MET A 223 -2.03 41.59 5.94
C MET A 223 -3.08 42.44 6.66
N GLY A 224 -3.39 43.63 6.11
CA GLY A 224 -4.11 44.69 6.83
C GLY A 224 -3.27 45.36 7.92
N ASP A 225 -3.92 46.15 8.77
CA ASP A 225 -3.31 46.78 9.96
C ASP A 225 -3.25 45.83 11.18
N ASP A 226 -3.75 44.59 11.05
CA ASP A 226 -4.09 43.72 12.17
C ASP A 226 -3.94 42.22 11.80
N TYR A 227 -2.75 41.66 12.08
CA TYR A 227 -2.35 40.33 11.63
C TYR A 227 -3.22 39.17 12.15
N MET A 228 -3.99 39.38 13.21
CA MET A 228 -4.87 38.38 13.80
C MET A 228 -6.03 38.00 12.86
N TYR A 229 -6.37 38.85 11.87
CA TYR A 229 -7.41 38.62 10.87
C TYR A 229 -6.86 38.72 9.43
N GLY A 230 -5.60 38.36 9.24
CA GLY A 230 -4.94 38.29 7.93
C GLY A 230 -4.98 36.89 7.28
N GLY A 231 -5.49 35.87 7.97
CA GLY A 231 -5.36 34.46 7.56
C GLY A 231 -3.90 33.96 7.53
N GLY A 232 -3.65 32.84 6.86
CA GLY A 232 -2.31 32.26 6.69
C GLY A 232 -2.34 30.80 6.27
N ASN A 233 -1.16 30.21 6.00
CA ASN A 233 -1.04 28.78 5.68
C ASN A 233 0.36 28.24 6.01
N ASN A 234 0.44 26.92 6.16
CA ASN A 234 1.68 26.25 6.60
C ASN A 234 2.76 26.07 5.53
N ARG A 235 2.46 26.42 4.26
CA ARG A 235 3.48 26.58 3.20
C ARG A 235 4.44 27.71 3.56
N TYR A 236 3.90 28.84 4.00
CA TYR A 236 4.68 29.99 4.45
C TYR A 236 5.21 29.80 5.89
N THR A 237 4.41 29.24 6.81
CA THR A 237 4.86 28.96 8.19
C THR A 237 6.15 28.13 8.24
N THR A 238 6.34 27.19 7.29
CA THR A 238 7.57 26.41 7.15
C THR A 238 8.83 27.28 7.14
N PHE A 239 8.83 28.40 6.41
CA PHE A 239 10.02 29.26 6.27
C PHE A 239 10.11 30.34 7.35
N CYS A 240 9.00 30.68 8.01
CA CYS A 240 9.03 31.44 9.27
C CYS A 240 9.77 30.65 10.35
N MET A 241 9.28 29.44 10.67
CA MET A 241 9.87 28.57 11.69
C MET A 241 11.32 28.14 11.36
N ALA A 242 11.67 28.02 10.08
CA ALA A 242 13.04 27.72 9.65
C ALA A 242 14.04 28.87 9.88
N ASN A 243 13.58 30.08 10.18
CA ASN A 243 14.42 31.19 10.65
C ASN A 243 14.63 31.15 12.18
N TRP A 244 14.11 30.12 12.86
CA TRP A 244 14.10 29.96 14.32
C TRP A 244 13.39 31.13 15.01
N THR A 245 12.15 31.34 14.62
CA THR A 245 11.21 32.26 15.26
C THR A 245 9.85 31.60 15.44
N GLY A 246 9.04 32.13 16.37
CA GLY A 246 7.61 31.85 16.46
C GLY A 246 7.16 30.81 17.49
N VAL A 247 8.03 29.94 18.03
CA VAL A 247 7.60 28.90 18.99
C VAL A 247 8.15 29.18 20.39
N SER A 248 7.74 30.31 20.97
CA SER A 248 7.96 30.63 22.39
C SER A 248 6.87 30.03 23.29
N SER A 249 6.89 30.32 24.59
CA SER A 249 5.88 29.83 25.55
C SER A 249 4.66 30.74 25.65
N GLU A 250 3.49 30.14 25.86
CA GLU A 250 2.24 30.86 26.11
C GLU A 250 2.25 31.64 27.44
N GLU A 251 3.06 31.22 28.44
CA GLU A 251 3.27 32.00 29.68
C GLU A 251 3.94 33.36 29.41
N ASP A 252 4.87 33.42 28.47
CA ASP A 252 5.59 34.65 28.11
C ASP A 252 4.79 35.52 27.11
N TYR A 253 4.02 34.90 26.21
CA TYR A 253 3.40 35.54 25.04
C TYR A 253 1.92 35.14 24.84
N PRO A 254 1.04 35.33 25.84
CA PRO A 254 -0.32 34.81 25.79
C PRO A 254 -1.15 35.33 24.61
N GLY A 255 -1.95 34.44 24.03
CA GLY A 255 -2.75 34.62 22.83
C GLY A 255 -3.95 33.66 22.67
N GLU A 256 -4.22 32.76 23.62
CA GLU A 256 -5.47 31.98 23.64
C GLU A 256 -6.71 32.87 23.84
N GLY A 257 -7.79 32.55 23.12
CA GLY A 257 -9.10 33.18 23.23
C GLY A 257 -9.26 34.48 22.41
N ALA A 258 -10.37 35.19 22.66
CA ALA A 258 -10.64 36.48 22.03
C ALA A 258 -9.81 37.59 22.72
N TRP A 259 -8.89 38.21 21.97
CA TRP A 259 -7.85 39.09 22.53
C TRP A 259 -8.06 40.59 22.21
N ASP A 260 -8.21 41.42 23.24
CA ASP A 260 -8.41 42.89 23.13
C ASP A 260 -7.16 43.75 23.49
N GLY A 261 -6.09 43.13 23.99
CA GLY A 261 -4.87 43.81 24.43
C GLY A 261 -3.92 44.25 23.30
N ASP A 262 -2.80 44.86 23.66
CA ASP A 262 -1.73 45.19 22.69
C ASP A 262 -1.21 43.92 22.02
N ARG A 263 -1.31 43.87 20.69
CA ARG A 263 -0.93 42.75 19.83
C ARG A 263 0.51 42.85 19.32
N SER A 264 1.17 44.00 19.48
CA SER A 264 2.58 44.14 19.08
C SER A 264 3.52 43.38 20.01
N LEU A 265 4.62 42.86 19.48
CA LEU A 265 5.77 42.33 20.22
C LEU A 265 7.03 43.06 19.73
N PRO A 266 7.97 43.44 20.61
CA PRO A 266 9.16 44.19 20.19
C PRO A 266 10.22 43.28 19.55
N ASP A 267 10.89 43.77 18.51
CA ASP A 267 11.90 43.08 17.65
C ASP A 267 12.91 42.22 18.41
N SER A 268 13.35 42.68 19.58
CA SER A 268 14.23 41.94 20.50
C SER A 268 13.69 40.59 21.01
N ARG A 269 12.46 40.19 20.64
CA ARG A 269 11.76 38.99 21.09
C ARG A 269 11.47 37.96 20.00
N ALA A 270 11.93 38.17 18.77
CA ALA A 270 11.75 37.18 17.70
C ALA A 270 12.42 35.83 18.01
N LEU A 271 13.56 35.89 18.70
CA LEU A 271 14.41 34.77 19.11
C LEU A 271 14.23 34.39 20.60
N ASP A 272 13.04 34.65 21.16
CA ASP A 272 12.63 34.20 22.51
C ASP A 272 12.02 32.78 22.47
N ASP A 273 12.20 32.01 21.39
CA ASP A 273 11.59 30.69 21.22
C ASP A 273 12.14 29.64 22.22
N ARG A 274 11.41 28.53 22.36
CA ARG A 274 11.79 27.42 23.25
C ARG A 274 12.23 26.18 22.47
N VAL A 275 11.89 26.09 21.17
CA VAL A 275 12.21 24.96 20.29
C VAL A 275 12.45 25.42 18.84
N HIS A 276 13.56 24.96 18.27
CA HIS A 276 13.98 25.27 16.90
C HIS A 276 13.42 24.25 15.89
N LEU A 277 12.96 24.71 14.72
CA LEU A 277 12.59 23.80 13.64
C LEU A 277 13.84 23.15 13.03
N GLU A 278 13.86 21.82 13.00
CA GLU A 278 14.93 21.01 12.42
C GLU A 278 14.54 20.43 11.07
N ASN A 279 13.30 19.94 10.91
CA ASN A 279 12.83 19.37 9.65
C ASN A 279 11.35 19.69 9.39
N ALA A 280 11.00 19.92 8.13
CA ALA A 280 9.62 20.05 7.68
C ALA A 280 9.42 19.43 6.30
N ALA A 281 8.47 18.51 6.16
CA ALA A 281 8.19 17.81 4.92
C ALA A 281 6.79 18.14 4.40
N TRP A 282 6.71 18.54 3.13
CA TRP A 282 5.46 18.80 2.42
C TRP A 282 5.04 17.55 1.64
N ILE A 283 3.83 17.06 1.91
CA ILE A 283 3.30 15.80 1.38
C ILE A 283 1.90 16.06 0.84
N SER A 284 1.60 15.85 -0.46
CA SER A 284 0.23 16.07 -0.93
C SER A 284 -0.74 15.06 -0.30
N MET A 285 -1.96 15.50 0.02
CA MET A 285 -2.94 14.70 0.77
C MET A 285 -3.35 13.39 0.08
N THR A 286 -3.05 13.26 -1.21
CA THR A 286 -3.25 12.02 -1.99
C THR A 286 -2.29 10.88 -1.63
N ASP A 287 -1.17 11.12 -0.93
CA ASP A 287 -0.30 10.05 -0.41
C ASP A 287 -0.58 9.74 1.07
N THR A 288 -1.84 9.40 1.34
CA THR A 288 -2.35 9.02 2.66
C THR A 288 -1.50 7.94 3.35
N ALA A 289 -0.85 7.07 2.58
CA ALA A 289 0.03 6.03 3.11
C ALA A 289 1.39 6.57 3.61
N PHE A 290 1.90 7.68 3.04
CA PHE A 290 3.07 8.39 3.57
C PHE A 290 2.69 9.22 4.79
N ILE A 291 1.55 9.92 4.74
CA ILE A 291 1.03 10.72 5.86
C ILE A 291 0.83 9.85 7.12
N LYS A 292 0.23 8.66 6.98
CA LYS A 292 0.10 7.67 8.06
C LYS A 292 1.45 7.15 8.61
N GLN A 293 2.55 7.22 7.85
CA GLN A 293 3.88 6.89 8.36
C GLN A 293 4.46 8.03 9.20
N GLU A 294 4.30 9.29 8.76
CA GLU A 294 4.78 10.44 9.52
C GLU A 294 3.96 10.67 10.81
N ILE A 295 2.64 10.49 10.80
CA ILE A 295 1.81 10.48 12.02
C ILE A 295 2.28 9.40 13.02
N MET A 296 2.73 8.23 12.53
CA MET A 296 3.31 7.19 13.39
C MET A 296 4.71 7.53 13.92
N ARG A 297 5.46 8.40 13.22
CA ARG A 297 6.85 8.77 13.52
C ARG A 297 6.92 10.00 14.43
N LEU A 298 6.16 11.03 14.10
CA LEU A 298 6.16 12.37 14.72
C LEU A 298 4.99 12.59 15.68
N GLY A 299 4.00 11.70 15.69
CA GLY A 299 2.77 11.87 16.47
C GLY A 299 1.68 12.65 15.71
N SER A 300 2.03 13.69 14.95
CA SER A 300 1.07 14.53 14.24
C SER A 300 1.58 15.11 12.91
N VAL A 301 0.67 15.65 12.10
CA VAL A 301 0.96 16.54 10.95
C VAL A 301 -0.11 17.63 10.85
N SER A 302 0.24 18.83 10.38
CA SER A 302 -0.76 19.84 10.02
C SER A 302 -1.35 19.58 8.63
N SER A 303 -2.62 19.89 8.41
CA SER A 303 -3.20 20.10 7.07
C SER A 303 -4.36 21.11 7.14
N ALA A 304 -5.06 21.31 6.03
CA ALA A 304 -6.23 22.19 5.96
C ALA A 304 -7.45 21.47 5.37
N TYR A 305 -8.64 22.00 5.65
CA TYR A 305 -9.91 21.59 5.04
C TYR A 305 -10.80 22.82 4.76
N TYR A 306 -11.97 22.59 4.17
CA TYR A 306 -13.00 23.63 4.06
C TYR A 306 -14.04 23.45 5.16
N TYR A 307 -14.13 24.41 6.07
CA TYR A 307 -15.18 24.54 7.08
C TYR A 307 -16.31 25.46 6.59
N LYS A 308 -17.56 25.10 6.89
CA LYS A 308 -18.73 25.98 6.79
C LYS A 308 -19.65 25.78 8.00
N LYS A 309 -19.94 26.86 8.73
CA LYS A 309 -20.81 26.85 9.92
C LYS A 309 -22.19 26.26 9.58
N GLY A 310 -22.66 25.32 10.39
CA GLY A 310 -23.96 24.65 10.22
C GLY A 310 -24.07 23.68 9.03
N ALA A 311 -22.96 23.31 8.38
CA ALA A 311 -22.95 22.36 7.27
C ALA A 311 -21.87 21.28 7.47
N TYR A 312 -22.09 20.11 6.84
CA TYR A 312 -21.14 18.98 6.72
C TYR A 312 -20.66 18.29 8.03
N TYR A 313 -20.78 18.94 9.18
CA TYR A 313 -20.46 18.41 10.52
C TYR A 313 -21.66 17.75 11.18
N ASN A 314 -21.54 16.47 11.54
CA ASN A 314 -22.47 15.80 12.46
C ASN A 314 -21.99 15.99 13.90
N SER A 315 -22.80 16.65 14.73
CA SER A 315 -22.53 16.86 16.15
C SER A 315 -22.81 15.64 17.04
N GLU A 316 -23.62 14.67 16.60
CA GLU A 316 -23.91 13.45 17.37
C GLU A 316 -22.73 12.45 17.40
N THR A 317 -21.81 12.56 16.43
CA THR A 317 -20.71 11.62 16.17
C THR A 317 -19.35 12.31 16.01
N HIS A 318 -19.35 13.64 16.05
CA HIS A 318 -18.20 14.52 15.79
C HIS A 318 -17.51 14.22 14.45
N ALA A 319 -18.31 14.16 13.37
CA ALA A 319 -17.89 13.67 12.06
C ALA A 319 -18.13 14.69 10.92
N TYR A 320 -17.08 15.06 10.19
CA TYR A 320 -17.10 16.03 9.09
C TYR A 320 -16.88 15.40 7.71
N TYR A 321 -17.75 15.73 6.75
CA TYR A 321 -17.56 15.37 5.34
C TYR A 321 -18.23 16.36 4.37
N ASN A 322 -17.40 17.10 3.62
CA ASN A 322 -17.85 17.92 2.50
C ASN A 322 -17.75 17.15 1.16
N ASP A 323 -18.89 16.95 0.52
CA ASP A 323 -19.04 16.26 -0.78
C ASP A 323 -18.78 17.17 -2.00
N ARG A 324 -18.31 18.41 -1.78
CA ARG A 324 -18.13 19.44 -2.82
C ARG A 324 -16.70 19.98 -2.82
N PHE A 325 -16.15 20.15 -4.02
CA PHE A 325 -14.84 20.78 -4.15
C PHE A 325 -14.93 22.28 -3.84
N THR A 326 -14.15 22.71 -2.85
CA THR A 326 -14.08 24.08 -2.31
C THR A 326 -12.64 24.34 -1.88
N ALA A 327 -12.17 25.58 -2.00
CA ALA A 327 -10.87 25.97 -1.43
C ALA A 327 -10.86 25.74 0.09
N THR A 328 -9.69 25.43 0.66
CA THR A 328 -9.53 25.31 2.11
C THR A 328 -9.56 26.68 2.78
N ASN A 329 -10.06 26.74 4.01
CA ASN A 329 -10.15 27.97 4.81
C ASN A 329 -9.88 27.77 6.31
N HIS A 330 -9.70 26.53 6.78
CA HIS A 330 -9.37 26.24 8.18
C HIS A 330 -8.27 25.17 8.28
N ALA A 331 -7.32 25.36 9.19
CA ALA A 331 -6.18 24.47 9.41
C ALA A 331 -6.36 23.61 10.68
N ILE A 332 -5.97 22.34 10.61
CA ILE A 332 -6.12 21.36 11.70
C ILE A 332 -4.93 20.40 11.79
N THR A 333 -4.66 19.92 12.99
CA THR A 333 -3.58 18.96 13.25
C THR A 333 -4.15 17.53 13.17
N ILE A 334 -3.71 16.73 12.21
CA ILE A 334 -4.04 15.32 12.11
C ILE A 334 -3.19 14.53 13.11
N VAL A 335 -3.84 13.86 14.07
CA VAL A 335 -3.19 13.14 15.18
C VAL A 335 -3.44 11.62 15.16
N GLY A 336 -4.31 11.14 14.26
CA GLY A 336 -4.65 9.73 14.16
C GLY A 336 -5.55 9.40 12.97
N TRP A 337 -6.04 8.16 12.92
CA TRP A 337 -6.97 7.69 11.89
C TRP A 337 -7.66 6.38 12.27
N ASP A 338 -8.77 6.07 11.61
CA ASP A 338 -9.33 4.72 11.51
C ASP A 338 -9.81 4.44 10.07
N ASP A 339 -9.28 3.39 9.44
CA ASP A 339 -9.69 2.87 8.13
C ASP A 339 -11.08 2.20 8.17
N ASN A 340 -11.70 2.05 9.35
CA ASN A 340 -13.03 1.44 9.55
C ASN A 340 -14.06 2.43 10.15
N TYR A 341 -13.71 3.72 10.31
CA TYR A 341 -14.65 4.72 10.83
C TYR A 341 -15.88 4.81 9.93
N SER A 342 -17.06 4.56 10.47
CA SER A 342 -18.24 4.23 9.65
C SER A 342 -18.69 5.40 8.79
N ALA A 343 -19.00 5.11 7.52
CA ALA A 343 -19.64 6.07 6.63
C ALA A 343 -21.01 6.57 7.16
N ASP A 344 -21.71 5.76 7.97
CA ASP A 344 -23.01 6.13 8.57
C ASP A 344 -22.88 7.19 9.68
N ASN A 345 -21.66 7.53 10.13
CA ASN A 345 -21.44 8.57 11.15
C ASN A 345 -21.60 10.01 10.60
N PHE A 346 -21.49 10.22 9.29
CA PHE A 346 -21.46 11.54 8.66
C PHE A 346 -22.88 12.01 8.20
N LEU A 347 -23.13 13.33 8.15
CA LEU A 347 -24.43 13.88 7.72
C LEU A 347 -24.85 13.45 6.30
N SER A 348 -23.87 13.30 5.41
CA SER A 348 -23.98 12.54 4.16
C SER A 348 -22.98 11.40 4.22
N ALA A 349 -23.38 10.18 3.83
CA ALA A 349 -22.47 9.05 3.88
C ALA A 349 -21.42 9.12 2.73
N PRO A 350 -20.10 9.11 3.02
CA PRO A 350 -19.08 8.93 1.99
C PRO A 350 -19.17 7.55 1.33
N GLY A 351 -18.49 7.36 0.19
CA GLY A 351 -18.54 6.13 -0.59
C GLY A 351 -17.83 4.92 0.01
N LYS A 352 -17.15 5.10 1.16
CA LYS A 352 -16.50 4.06 1.97
C LYS A 352 -16.31 4.53 3.41
N ASP A 353 -16.14 3.58 4.31
CA ASP A 353 -15.59 3.83 5.65
C ASP A 353 -14.16 4.39 5.58
N GLY A 354 -13.77 5.15 6.60
CA GLY A 354 -12.40 5.63 6.80
C GLY A 354 -12.28 7.13 7.07
N ALA A 355 -11.66 7.50 8.19
CA ALA A 355 -11.51 8.88 8.63
C ALA A 355 -10.14 9.18 9.27
N TRP A 356 -9.76 10.45 9.21
CA TRP A 356 -8.68 11.06 9.97
C TRP A 356 -9.21 11.54 11.32
N LEU A 357 -8.46 11.32 12.39
CA LEU A 357 -8.68 11.95 13.68
C LEU A 357 -7.86 13.24 13.72
N VAL A 358 -8.51 14.36 13.99
CA VAL A 358 -7.88 15.69 13.99
C VAL A 358 -8.15 16.44 15.29
N LYS A 359 -7.16 17.22 15.73
CA LYS A 359 -7.25 18.24 16.78
C LYS A 359 -7.65 19.55 16.14
N ASN A 360 -8.59 20.26 16.78
CA ASN A 360 -9.06 21.58 16.36
C ASN A 360 -8.51 22.69 17.26
N SER A 361 -8.79 23.95 16.90
CA SER A 361 -8.38 25.16 17.61
C SER A 361 -9.57 26.01 18.08
N TRP A 362 -10.66 25.37 18.51
CA TRP A 362 -11.90 26.01 19.03
C TRP A 362 -12.20 25.55 20.47
N GLY A 363 -11.15 25.30 21.25
CA GLY A 363 -11.23 24.85 22.64
C GLY A 363 -11.69 23.39 22.81
N THR A 364 -11.55 22.88 24.03
CA THR A 364 -12.03 21.54 24.43
C THR A 364 -13.55 21.39 24.39
N SER A 365 -14.31 22.49 24.31
CA SER A 365 -15.78 22.49 24.23
C SER A 365 -16.34 22.02 22.88
N PHE A 366 -15.52 22.01 21.83
CA PHE A 366 -15.90 21.57 20.48
C PHE A 366 -15.66 20.07 20.30
N GLY A 367 -16.65 19.34 19.77
CA GLY A 367 -16.47 17.92 19.42
C GLY A 367 -16.23 17.01 20.63
N GLU A 368 -15.31 16.07 20.49
CA GLU A 368 -14.81 15.20 21.57
C GLU A 368 -13.53 15.85 22.14
N GLU A 369 -13.66 16.70 23.17
CA GLU A 369 -12.52 17.35 23.86
C GLU A 369 -11.63 18.20 22.92
N GLY A 370 -12.23 18.82 21.90
CA GLY A 370 -11.55 19.57 20.83
C GLY A 370 -11.14 18.73 19.62
N PHE A 371 -11.37 17.42 19.65
CA PHE A 371 -11.07 16.49 18.57
C PHE A 371 -12.33 16.12 17.75
N PHE A 372 -12.13 15.79 16.48
CA PHE A 372 -13.19 15.30 15.61
C PHE A 372 -12.63 14.46 14.45
N TRP A 373 -13.54 13.86 13.67
CA TRP A 373 -13.22 12.97 12.56
C TRP A 373 -13.50 13.63 11.22
N ILE A 374 -12.55 13.60 10.28
CA ILE A 374 -12.77 14.03 8.88
C ILE A 374 -12.68 12.83 7.94
N SER A 375 -13.69 12.64 7.09
CA SER A 375 -13.73 11.57 6.08
C SER A 375 -12.52 11.60 5.14
N TYR A 376 -11.95 10.43 4.80
CA TYR A 376 -10.93 10.32 3.74
C TYR A 376 -11.41 10.74 2.35
N GLU A 377 -12.71 10.99 2.16
CA GLU A 377 -13.30 11.44 0.89
C GLU A 377 -13.65 12.92 0.84
N ASP A 378 -13.44 13.67 1.93
CA ASP A 378 -13.67 15.13 1.95
C ASP A 378 -12.92 15.79 0.78
N LEU A 379 -13.64 16.51 -0.08
CA LEU A 379 -13.09 16.94 -1.37
C LEU A 379 -12.14 18.14 -1.27
N ALA A 380 -12.19 18.91 -0.18
CA ALA A 380 -11.18 19.92 0.11
C ALA A 380 -9.94 19.24 0.71
N MET A 381 -10.12 18.39 1.72
CA MET A 381 -9.02 17.74 2.43
C MET A 381 -8.23 16.78 1.51
N SER A 382 -8.91 15.99 0.67
CA SER A 382 -8.29 14.98 -0.22
C SER A 382 -7.80 15.52 -1.57
N SER A 383 -7.83 16.85 -1.78
CA SER A 383 -7.33 17.52 -2.99
C SER A 383 -5.86 17.20 -3.27
N ALA A 384 -5.47 17.26 -4.55
CA ALA A 384 -4.07 17.18 -4.97
C ALA A 384 -3.29 18.49 -4.78
N SER A 385 -3.98 19.63 -4.61
CA SER A 385 -3.35 20.90 -4.17
C SER A 385 -3.09 20.93 -2.67
N ASN A 386 -4.00 20.33 -1.89
CA ASN A 386 -3.90 20.29 -0.44
C ASN A 386 -2.73 19.42 0.04
N THR A 387 -2.13 19.84 1.15
CA THR A 387 -0.84 19.36 1.63
C THR A 387 -0.90 19.07 3.13
N ALA A 388 -0.30 17.94 3.53
CA ALA A 388 0.11 17.69 4.89
C ALA A 388 1.52 18.23 5.11
N TYR A 389 1.71 18.96 6.20
CA TYR A 389 2.97 19.54 6.66
C TYR A 389 3.41 18.80 7.91
N THR A 390 4.55 18.12 7.86
CA THR A 390 5.24 17.71 9.08
C THR A 390 6.07 18.89 9.61
N PHE A 391 6.19 18.99 10.93
CA PHE A 391 7.15 19.84 11.60
C PHE A 391 7.82 19.03 12.71
N GLU A 392 9.15 19.07 12.77
CA GLU A 392 9.99 18.28 13.68
C GLU A 392 11.00 19.23 14.33
N PHE A 393 10.95 19.30 15.66
CA PHE A 393 11.58 20.36 16.45
C PHE A 393 12.68 19.84 17.39
N GLY A 394 13.79 20.56 17.41
CA GLY A 394 14.91 20.40 18.32
C GLY A 394 14.87 21.39 19.49
N ARG A 395 15.89 21.34 20.34
CA ARG A 395 16.03 22.28 21.47
C ARG A 395 16.58 23.62 20.99
N ALA A 396 16.10 24.73 21.55
CA ALA A 396 16.63 26.06 21.26
C ALA A 396 18.09 26.30 21.72
N ASP A 397 18.65 25.43 22.58
CA ASP A 397 20.04 25.49 23.04
C ASP A 397 21.01 24.59 22.24
N ASN A 398 20.66 24.23 21.00
CA ASN A 398 21.47 23.40 20.11
C ASN A 398 22.68 24.13 19.47
N TYR A 399 22.57 25.44 19.18
CA TYR A 399 23.60 26.27 18.54
C TYR A 399 23.61 27.70 19.13
N ASP A 400 24.74 28.41 19.04
CA ASP A 400 24.85 29.81 19.48
C ASP A 400 24.45 30.82 18.38
N ASN A 401 24.61 30.41 17.11
CA ASN A 401 24.65 31.30 15.95
C ASN A 401 23.94 30.66 14.74
N THR A 402 23.20 31.47 13.99
CA THR A 402 22.51 31.05 12.76
C THR A 402 22.83 32.01 11.62
N TYR A 403 23.50 31.50 10.59
CA TYR A 403 23.91 32.23 9.39
C TYR A 403 22.94 31.99 8.25
N PHE A 404 22.33 33.06 7.72
CA PHE A 404 21.41 33.00 6.60
C PHE A 404 21.25 34.38 5.95
N TYR A 405 20.75 34.37 4.71
CA TYR A 405 20.34 35.57 3.97
C TYR A 405 18.87 35.52 3.54
N ASP A 406 18.17 34.40 3.76
CA ASP A 406 16.77 34.21 3.39
C ASP A 406 15.83 34.50 4.57
N GLY A 407 15.37 35.75 4.68
CA GLY A 407 14.58 36.23 5.83
C GLY A 407 13.05 36.18 5.66
N SER A 408 12.52 36.10 4.43
CA SER A 408 11.07 36.10 4.20
C SER A 408 10.49 34.70 4.34
N CYS A 409 9.16 34.60 4.39
CA CYS A 409 8.45 33.32 4.38
C CYS A 409 8.09 32.82 2.97
N GLY A 410 8.52 33.54 1.92
CA GLY A 410 8.13 33.29 0.52
C GLY A 410 8.58 31.93 -0.04
N THR A 411 7.73 31.33 -0.87
CA THR A 411 7.82 29.94 -1.33
C THR A 411 8.33 29.78 -2.77
N ARG A 412 8.92 30.83 -3.33
CA ARG A 412 9.49 30.81 -4.68
C ARG A 412 10.69 29.87 -4.79
N THR A 413 11.00 29.51 -6.03
CA THR A 413 12.13 28.64 -6.38
C THR A 413 13.09 29.34 -7.32
N TYR A 414 14.36 28.94 -7.31
CA TYR A 414 15.32 29.25 -8.36
C TYR A 414 15.84 27.94 -8.98
N SER A 415 16.08 27.96 -10.30
CA SER A 415 16.43 26.78 -11.08
C SER A 415 17.78 26.93 -11.77
N VAL A 416 18.54 25.83 -11.82
CA VAL A 416 19.80 25.70 -12.56
C VAL A 416 19.73 24.51 -13.52
N GLU A 417 20.69 24.41 -14.44
CA GLU A 417 20.87 23.18 -15.24
C GLU A 417 21.13 21.96 -14.34
N ASN A 418 20.66 20.78 -14.74
CA ASN A 418 20.81 19.56 -13.95
C ASN A 418 22.30 19.20 -13.71
N GLY A 419 22.65 18.89 -12.45
CA GLY A 419 24.04 18.81 -11.98
C GLY A 419 24.63 20.15 -11.52
N GLY A 420 23.87 21.24 -11.58
CA GLY A 420 24.22 22.55 -11.09
C GLY A 420 24.30 22.64 -9.56
N SER A 421 24.73 23.79 -9.05
CA SER A 421 24.93 24.04 -7.62
C SER A 421 24.46 25.44 -7.20
N PHE A 422 24.12 25.54 -5.92
CA PHE A 422 23.76 26.76 -5.21
C PHE A 422 24.73 26.93 -4.04
N ALA A 423 24.98 28.16 -3.59
CA ALA A 423 25.79 28.40 -2.40
C ALA A 423 25.47 29.74 -1.73
N ASN A 424 25.60 29.77 -0.39
CA ASN A 424 25.74 31.00 0.39
C ASN A 424 27.16 31.07 0.96
N VAL A 425 27.73 32.28 1.03
CA VAL A 425 29.08 32.58 1.53
C VAL A 425 28.96 33.54 2.71
N PHE A 426 29.48 33.12 3.86
CA PHE A 426 29.31 33.79 5.15
C PHE A 426 30.66 34.23 5.74
N THR A 427 30.64 35.24 6.62
CA THR A 427 31.83 35.66 7.41
C THR A 427 31.70 35.20 8.85
N ALA A 428 32.64 34.38 9.35
CA ALA A 428 32.57 33.87 10.72
C ALA A 428 32.88 34.95 11.77
N GLY A 429 32.24 34.88 12.93
CA GLY A 429 32.54 35.67 14.12
C GLY A 429 31.98 37.10 14.16
N GLN A 430 30.96 37.42 13.35
CA GLN A 430 30.47 38.79 13.16
C GLN A 430 29.97 39.48 14.44
N ASN A 431 29.26 38.76 15.33
CA ASN A 431 28.67 39.36 16.53
C ASN A 431 29.53 39.24 17.80
N ASP A 432 30.34 38.18 17.95
CA ASP A 432 30.78 37.72 19.28
C ASP A 432 32.20 38.17 19.71
N ASN A 433 32.52 39.44 19.48
CA ASN A 433 33.89 40.01 19.59
C ASN A 433 34.95 39.30 18.72
N CYS A 434 34.53 38.71 17.60
CA CYS A 434 35.39 37.96 16.69
C CYS A 434 36.02 36.70 17.31
N ARG A 435 35.18 35.68 17.52
CA ARG A 435 35.58 34.32 17.91
C ARG A 435 35.59 33.39 16.70
N ASP A 436 36.39 32.32 16.81
CA ASP A 436 36.24 31.16 15.93
C ASP A 436 34.95 30.42 16.28
N GLU A 437 34.47 29.55 15.41
CA GLU A 437 33.21 28.83 15.57
C GLU A 437 33.32 27.39 15.06
N LEU A 438 32.43 26.50 15.53
CA LEU A 438 32.19 25.19 14.94
C LEU A 438 30.86 25.19 14.20
N ILE A 439 30.89 25.10 12.88
CA ILE A 439 29.72 24.78 12.06
C ILE A 439 29.37 23.32 12.35
N GLY A 440 28.24 23.10 13.04
CA GLY A 440 27.78 21.76 13.43
C GLY A 440 26.58 21.25 12.63
N ALA A 441 25.88 22.13 11.90
CA ALA A 441 24.84 21.73 10.96
C ALA A 441 24.63 22.73 9.81
N VAL A 442 23.95 22.26 8.77
CA VAL A 442 23.51 23.04 7.60
C VAL A 442 22.01 22.85 7.42
N GLY A 443 21.25 23.94 7.28
CA GLY A 443 19.84 23.92 6.90
C GLY A 443 19.67 24.16 5.40
N ALA A 444 18.77 23.42 4.73
CA ALA A 444 18.46 23.67 3.32
C ALA A 444 17.02 23.33 2.94
N ALA A 445 16.43 24.11 2.04
CA ALA A 445 15.05 23.91 1.56
C ALA A 445 14.98 23.40 0.12
N PHE A 446 14.38 22.23 -0.10
CA PHE A 446 14.27 21.56 -1.40
C PHE A 446 12.84 21.61 -1.94
N SER A 447 12.66 22.08 -3.17
CA SER A 447 11.37 22.15 -3.85
C SER A 447 10.99 20.89 -4.64
N GLU A 448 11.89 19.90 -4.75
CA GLU A 448 11.72 18.69 -5.57
C GLU A 448 11.92 17.40 -4.78
N SER A 449 11.11 16.38 -5.08
CA SER A 449 11.18 15.06 -4.44
C SER A 449 11.92 14.01 -5.29
N GLY A 450 12.80 13.25 -4.66
CA GLY A 450 13.61 12.21 -5.28
C GLY A 450 14.76 12.74 -6.15
N ILE A 451 15.23 13.96 -5.92
CA ILE A 451 16.47 14.48 -6.51
C ILE A 451 17.66 14.18 -5.59
N SER A 452 18.81 13.83 -6.15
CA SER A 452 20.03 13.61 -5.37
C SER A 452 20.74 14.92 -5.06
N TYR A 453 21.23 15.05 -3.82
CA TYR A 453 21.96 16.21 -3.34
C TYR A 453 23.37 15.83 -2.86
N LYS A 454 24.28 16.79 -2.91
CA LYS A 454 25.60 16.76 -2.28
C LYS A 454 25.87 18.13 -1.65
N ILE A 455 25.92 18.17 -0.32
CA ILE A 455 26.25 19.35 0.49
C ILE A 455 27.73 19.27 0.87
N GLN A 456 28.47 20.35 0.71
CA GLN A 456 29.87 20.48 1.13
C GLN A 456 30.09 21.86 1.75
N VAL A 457 30.65 21.90 2.96
CA VAL A 457 31.19 23.13 3.54
C VAL A 457 32.60 23.37 3.00
N TYR A 458 32.93 24.62 2.68
CA TYR A 458 34.30 25.06 2.40
C TYR A 458 34.72 26.13 3.41
N THR A 459 35.95 26.09 3.89
CA THR A 459 36.51 27.10 4.81
C THR A 459 37.73 27.80 4.21
N ASP A 460 38.11 28.92 4.83
CA ASP A 460 39.24 29.75 4.40
C ASP A 460 39.13 30.13 2.90
N LEU A 461 37.97 30.60 2.42
CA LEU A 461 37.82 30.96 1.01
C LEU A 461 38.87 32.01 0.60
N LYS A 462 39.47 31.80 -0.57
CA LYS A 462 40.53 32.66 -1.11
C LYS A 462 39.96 33.81 -1.96
N ASP A 463 38.72 33.66 -2.40
CA ASP A 463 37.89 34.65 -3.07
C ASP A 463 36.41 34.38 -2.71
N PRO A 464 35.69 35.30 -2.04
CA PRO A 464 34.27 35.10 -1.71
C PRO A 464 33.37 35.10 -2.95
N GLY A 465 33.81 35.66 -4.08
CA GLY A 465 33.10 35.59 -5.37
C GLY A 465 33.13 34.20 -6.02
N GLU A 466 33.97 33.29 -5.52
CA GLU A 466 34.06 31.89 -5.94
C GLU A 466 33.82 30.98 -4.72
N PRO A 467 32.56 30.58 -4.43
CA PRO A 467 32.19 29.75 -3.27
C PRO A 467 32.98 28.45 -3.06
N THR A 468 33.70 27.99 -4.08
CA THR A 468 34.56 26.79 -4.05
C THR A 468 36.06 27.11 -4.05
N SER A 469 36.46 28.32 -3.66
CA SER A 469 37.86 28.78 -3.62
C SER A 469 38.63 28.39 -2.34
N GLY A 470 37.91 27.97 -1.30
CA GLY A 470 38.46 27.47 -0.03
C GLY A 470 38.85 25.98 -0.07
N GLU A 471 39.26 25.45 1.06
CA GLU A 471 39.45 24.00 1.23
C GLU A 471 38.11 23.34 1.60
N PRO A 472 37.77 22.15 1.05
CA PRO A 472 36.58 21.42 1.47
C PRO A 472 36.77 20.87 2.89
N ALA A 473 35.84 21.21 3.78
CA ALA A 473 35.89 20.85 5.19
C ALA A 473 34.74 19.89 5.55
N GLY A 474 35.06 18.82 6.26
CA GLY A 474 34.16 17.68 6.50
C GLY A 474 33.95 16.81 5.23
N GLU A 475 33.43 15.59 5.42
CA GLU A 475 32.95 14.78 4.28
C GLU A 475 31.66 15.37 3.69
N ALA A 476 31.48 15.24 2.37
CA ALA A 476 30.30 15.76 1.69
C ALA A 476 29.04 14.93 2.04
N ILE A 477 28.07 15.56 2.69
CA ILE A 477 26.77 14.93 2.98
C ILE A 477 26.05 14.66 1.66
N THR A 478 25.72 13.39 1.39
CA THR A 478 25.06 12.97 0.15
C THR A 478 23.80 12.16 0.42
N GLY A 479 22.79 12.36 -0.40
CA GLY A 479 21.51 11.66 -0.26
C GLY A 479 20.55 11.94 -1.40
N VAL A 480 19.27 11.67 -1.16
CA VAL A 480 18.18 11.90 -2.12
C VAL A 480 16.95 12.40 -1.36
N THR A 481 16.36 13.50 -1.81
CA THR A 481 15.16 14.07 -1.17
C THR A 481 14.00 13.08 -1.19
N GLN A 482 13.23 12.98 -0.09
CA GLN A 482 12.03 12.14 -0.05
C GLN A 482 10.76 12.95 -0.35
N THR A 483 10.74 14.21 0.04
CA THR A 483 9.64 15.19 -0.08
C THR A 483 10.20 16.53 -0.56
N ALA A 484 9.32 17.51 -0.78
CA ALA A 484 9.73 18.92 -0.71
C ALA A 484 9.69 19.39 0.76
N GLY A 485 10.27 20.56 1.05
CA GLY A 485 10.25 21.20 2.37
C GLY A 485 11.64 21.66 2.84
N TYR A 486 11.87 21.64 4.16
CA TYR A 486 13.11 22.07 4.83
C TYR A 486 13.77 20.90 5.56
N GLN A 487 15.11 20.86 5.57
CA GLN A 487 15.87 19.84 6.29
C GLN A 487 17.18 20.40 6.87
N THR A 488 17.40 20.20 8.17
CA THR A 488 18.71 20.34 8.83
C THR A 488 19.53 19.07 8.63
N PHE A 489 20.81 19.26 8.31
CA PHE A 489 21.83 18.24 8.17
C PHE A 489 22.93 18.48 9.21
N VAL A 490 22.91 17.70 10.29
CA VAL A 490 23.99 17.67 11.28
C VAL A 490 25.26 17.11 10.64
N LEU A 491 26.40 17.71 10.95
CA LEU A 491 27.72 17.27 10.51
C LEU A 491 28.28 16.23 11.51
N ASP A 492 28.57 15.01 11.04
CA ASP A 492 29.19 13.95 11.87
C ASP A 492 30.53 14.41 12.50
N ASP A 493 31.30 15.23 11.77
CA ASP A 493 32.49 15.94 12.23
C ASP A 493 32.29 17.46 12.06
N PRO A 494 32.02 18.23 13.15
CA PRO A 494 31.84 19.69 13.08
C PRO A 494 33.07 20.45 12.54
N VAL A 495 32.82 21.47 11.73
CA VAL A 495 33.85 22.19 10.95
C VAL A 495 34.21 23.52 11.62
N ARG A 496 35.50 23.74 11.92
CA ARG A 496 35.96 25.03 12.45
C ARG A 496 35.99 26.11 11.37
N ALA A 497 35.21 27.16 11.55
CA ALA A 497 35.38 28.43 10.86
C ALA A 497 36.29 29.35 11.71
N VAL A 498 37.22 30.05 11.07
CA VAL A 498 38.15 30.98 11.74
C VAL A 498 37.58 32.40 11.64
N CYS A 499 37.60 33.18 12.73
CA CYS A 499 36.98 34.51 12.72
C CYS A 499 37.48 35.40 11.58
N GLY A 500 36.57 36.12 10.93
CA GLY A 500 36.88 37.09 9.88
C GLY A 500 37.38 36.44 8.58
N THR A 501 37.40 35.10 8.52
CA THR A 501 37.51 34.36 7.26
C THR A 501 36.13 34.09 6.70
N TYR A 502 36.08 33.84 5.40
CA TYR A 502 34.87 33.40 4.72
C TYR A 502 34.77 31.87 4.74
N PHE A 503 33.57 31.36 5.02
CA PHE A 503 33.19 29.97 4.77
C PHE A 503 31.98 29.94 3.81
N SER A 504 31.72 28.81 3.17
CA SER A 504 30.57 28.64 2.28
C SER A 504 29.88 27.30 2.50
N VAL A 505 28.59 27.28 2.18
CA VAL A 505 27.80 26.04 2.09
C VAL A 505 27.40 25.84 0.64
N VAL A 506 27.95 24.81 0.00
CA VAL A 506 27.73 24.51 -1.43
C VAL A 506 26.83 23.27 -1.57
N ILE A 507 25.69 23.44 -2.22
CA ILE A 507 24.71 22.37 -2.48
C ILE A 507 24.64 22.08 -3.98
N THR A 508 25.15 20.93 -4.41
CA THR A 508 24.99 20.41 -5.78
C THR A 508 23.73 19.56 -5.87
N LEU A 509 22.88 19.80 -6.88
CA LEU A 509 21.63 19.06 -7.11
C LEU A 509 21.67 18.30 -8.45
N GLN A 510 21.18 17.06 -8.44
CA GLN A 510 21.10 16.18 -9.61
C GLN A 510 19.75 15.46 -9.63
N GLY A 511 18.90 15.81 -10.60
CA GLY A 511 17.56 15.26 -10.81
C GLY A 511 17.44 14.47 -12.11
N TYR A 512 16.20 14.29 -12.59
CA TYR A 512 15.87 13.52 -13.80
C TYR A 512 15.49 14.38 -15.02
N SER A 513 15.25 15.67 -14.82
CA SER A 513 14.91 16.67 -15.86
C SER A 513 16.18 17.36 -16.39
N ASP A 514 16.06 18.25 -17.37
CA ASP A 514 17.21 19.05 -17.84
C ASP A 514 17.59 20.20 -16.87
N SER A 515 16.69 20.57 -15.96
CA SER A 515 16.90 21.51 -14.86
C SER A 515 16.67 20.86 -13.49
N VAL A 516 17.12 21.53 -12.43
CA VAL A 516 16.85 21.23 -11.01
C VAL A 516 16.62 22.53 -10.24
N SER A 517 15.79 22.49 -9.21
CA SER A 517 15.40 23.68 -8.43
C SER A 517 15.53 23.47 -6.92
N MET A 518 15.69 24.57 -6.19
CA MET A 518 15.48 24.64 -4.74
C MET A 518 14.59 25.84 -4.41
N PHE A 519 14.09 25.89 -3.16
CA PHE A 519 13.42 27.10 -2.69
C PHE A 519 14.44 28.23 -2.55
N ALA A 520 14.05 29.42 -3.01
CA ALA A 520 14.88 30.61 -3.02
C ALA A 520 14.01 31.84 -2.77
N ASP A 521 14.38 32.60 -1.74
CA ASP A 521 13.74 33.86 -1.38
C ASP A 521 13.88 34.87 -2.53
N GLN A 522 12.83 35.66 -2.74
CA GLN A 522 12.61 36.57 -3.86
C GLN A 522 11.53 37.58 -3.46
N SER A 523 11.62 38.83 -3.92
CA SER A 523 10.53 39.80 -3.73
C SER A 523 9.35 39.51 -4.67
N TYR A 524 8.13 39.34 -4.13
CA TYR A 524 6.88 39.20 -4.91
C TYR A 524 5.61 39.47 -4.09
N GLU A 525 4.51 39.80 -4.77
CA GLU A 525 3.16 39.77 -4.20
C GLU A 525 2.48 38.43 -4.52
N ASN A 526 1.71 37.86 -3.59
CA ASN A 526 0.80 36.74 -3.82
C ASN A 526 -0.66 37.23 -3.83
N GLY A 527 -1.13 37.65 -5.01
CA GLY A 527 -2.41 38.37 -5.14
C GLY A 527 -2.39 39.71 -4.40
N ASP A 528 -3.55 40.17 -3.96
CA ASP A 528 -3.70 41.34 -3.08
C ASP A 528 -3.62 40.96 -1.57
N TRP A 529 -3.18 39.73 -1.25
CA TRP A 529 -3.26 39.13 0.10
C TRP A 529 -1.97 39.18 0.92
N ILE A 530 -0.80 38.93 0.33
CA ILE A 530 0.48 38.97 1.07
C ILE A 530 1.67 39.28 0.15
N GLY A 531 2.44 40.30 0.54
CA GLY A 531 3.68 40.69 -0.13
C GLY A 531 4.92 40.21 0.61
N PHE A 532 5.83 39.53 -0.10
CA PHE A 532 7.16 39.15 0.37
C PHE A 532 8.23 40.10 -0.18
N ARG A 533 9.27 40.35 0.62
CA ARG A 533 10.48 41.07 0.21
C ARG A 533 11.72 40.24 0.50
N ASN A 534 12.66 40.27 -0.44
CA ASN A 534 14.00 39.75 -0.30
C ASN A 534 14.96 40.89 -0.64
N GLU A 535 15.76 41.30 0.33
CA GLU A 535 16.92 42.17 0.13
C GLU A 535 18.17 41.29 -0.04
N THR A 536 19.15 41.76 -0.81
CA THR A 536 20.37 41.00 -1.11
C THR A 536 21.55 41.96 -1.31
N ALA A 537 22.74 41.54 -0.89
CA ALA A 537 24.00 42.18 -1.22
C ALA A 537 24.88 41.30 -2.12
N ALA A 538 25.63 41.94 -3.02
CA ALA A 538 26.60 41.26 -3.87
C ALA A 538 27.68 40.54 -3.03
N GLY A 539 28.01 39.31 -3.42
CA GLY A 539 28.99 38.45 -2.73
C GLY A 539 28.40 37.49 -1.69
N GLN A 540 27.09 37.53 -1.41
CA GLN A 540 26.42 36.64 -0.45
C GLN A 540 26.02 35.29 -1.05
N SER A 541 25.31 35.33 -2.18
CA SER A 541 24.44 34.23 -2.65
C SER A 541 24.72 33.91 -4.11
N PHE A 542 24.88 32.63 -4.45
CA PHE A 542 25.38 32.22 -5.77
C PHE A 542 24.67 31.00 -6.36
N ALA A 543 24.62 30.95 -7.69
CA ALA A 543 24.22 29.78 -8.47
C ALA A 543 25.22 29.45 -9.59
N LYS A 544 25.26 28.18 -9.99
CA LYS A 544 26.18 27.66 -11.02
C LYS A 544 25.54 26.53 -11.80
N ASN A 545 25.51 26.66 -13.12
CA ASN A 545 25.15 25.56 -14.02
C ASN A 545 26.30 24.54 -14.09
N SER A 546 26.01 23.29 -14.48
CA SER A 546 26.94 22.16 -14.34
C SER A 546 28.29 22.34 -15.08
N GLU A 547 28.31 23.03 -16.21
CA GLU A 547 29.54 23.39 -16.95
C GLU A 547 29.91 24.90 -16.84
N GLY A 548 29.30 25.65 -15.91
CA GLY A 548 29.42 27.11 -15.80
C GLY A 548 30.45 27.66 -14.80
N SER A 549 30.61 28.99 -14.80
CA SER A 549 31.15 29.73 -13.65
C SER A 549 30.08 29.84 -12.55
N TRP A 550 30.49 30.30 -11.36
CA TRP A 550 29.54 30.88 -10.42
C TRP A 550 28.94 32.18 -11.00
N LYS A 551 27.74 32.50 -10.54
CA LYS A 551 27.02 33.76 -10.77
C LYS A 551 26.49 34.23 -9.42
N ASP A 552 26.66 35.52 -9.15
CA ASP A 552 26.00 36.19 -8.05
C ASP A 552 24.48 36.22 -8.30
N LEU A 553 23.67 35.97 -7.28
CA LEU A 553 22.21 36.00 -7.35
C LEU A 553 21.62 37.36 -6.95
N HIS A 554 22.43 38.28 -6.44
CA HIS A 554 22.07 39.70 -6.27
C HIS A 554 21.60 40.31 -7.61
N ASP A 555 22.26 39.97 -8.72
CA ASP A 555 21.91 40.38 -10.10
C ASP A 555 20.47 40.03 -10.51
N VAL A 556 19.81 39.11 -9.78
CA VAL A 556 18.43 38.64 -10.03
C VAL A 556 17.54 38.74 -8.79
N GLY A 557 18.00 39.35 -7.69
CA GLY A 557 17.23 39.56 -6.46
C GLY A 557 16.81 38.28 -5.72
N ALA A 558 17.60 37.21 -5.83
CA ALA A 558 17.25 35.89 -5.29
C ALA A 558 18.27 35.38 -4.26
N THR A 559 17.77 34.67 -3.24
CA THR A 559 18.59 34.07 -2.18
C THR A 559 18.26 32.59 -2.04
N PRO A 560 19.18 31.65 -2.27
CA PRO A 560 18.89 30.23 -2.04
C PRO A 560 18.74 29.98 -0.54
N ARG A 561 17.69 29.26 -0.14
CA ARG A 561 17.37 28.98 1.27
C ARG A 561 18.34 27.96 1.86
N ILE A 562 19.52 28.45 2.23
CA ILE A 562 20.66 27.70 2.75
C ILE A 562 21.15 28.42 4.01
N LYS A 563 21.06 27.75 5.15
CA LYS A 563 21.49 28.25 6.46
C LYS A 563 22.67 27.44 7.01
N ALA A 564 23.50 28.03 7.86
CA ALA A 564 24.54 27.33 8.61
C ALA A 564 24.42 27.61 10.11
N PHE A 565 24.55 26.57 10.92
CA PHE A 565 24.34 26.62 12.36
C PHE A 565 25.66 26.37 13.09
N THR A 566 26.08 27.29 13.96
CA THR A 566 27.41 27.26 14.58
C THR A 566 27.38 27.43 16.10
N GLN A 567 28.41 26.90 16.75
CA GLN A 567 28.68 27.08 18.18
C GLN A 567 29.94 27.94 18.35
N ASN A 568 29.91 28.87 19.30
CA ASN A 568 31.01 29.78 19.58
C ASN A 568 32.21 29.04 20.20
N LEU A 569 33.39 29.13 19.59
CA LEU A 569 34.62 28.72 20.25
C LEU A 569 35.09 29.83 21.18
N ASP A 570 34.61 29.76 22.42
CA ASP A 570 35.18 30.38 23.62
C ASP A 570 36.58 29.81 23.88
N THR A 571 37.55 30.17 23.02
CA THR A 571 38.88 29.58 22.95
C THR A 571 39.56 29.52 24.33
N VAL A 572 40.13 28.38 24.70
CA VAL A 572 41.13 27.64 23.91
C VAL A 572 40.71 26.21 23.53
N THR A 573 40.69 25.93 22.22
CA THR A 573 40.84 24.57 21.69
C THR A 573 42.27 24.36 21.23
N ILE A 574 42.96 23.37 21.80
CA ILE A 574 44.32 23.02 21.42
C ILE A 574 44.29 22.10 20.20
N GLN A 575 44.81 22.57 19.07
CA GLN A 575 44.98 21.72 17.88
C GLN A 575 46.28 20.90 18.00
N ASN A 576 46.16 19.60 17.73
CA ASN A 576 47.21 18.58 17.77
C ASN A 576 47.80 18.28 19.16
N ILE A 577 47.22 17.28 19.85
CA ILE A 577 47.98 16.45 20.79
C ILE A 577 48.24 15.08 20.16
N GLY A 578 49.30 15.02 19.35
CA GLY A 578 50.24 13.91 19.51
C GLY A 578 50.95 14.15 20.85
N PHE A 579 51.03 13.12 21.71
CA PHE A 579 51.32 13.30 23.15
C PHE A 579 52.73 13.84 23.49
N GLU A 580 52.91 15.17 23.43
CA GLU A 580 54.00 15.91 24.09
C GLU A 580 53.52 17.27 24.66
N GLY A 581 52.99 17.27 25.90
CA GLY A 581 53.21 18.43 26.81
C GLY A 581 52.06 19.35 27.24
N SER A 582 51.06 18.81 27.97
CA SER A 582 50.21 19.51 28.98
C SER A 582 49.52 20.84 28.63
N ASP A 583 48.18 20.83 28.56
CA ASP A 583 47.35 22.01 28.28
C ASP A 583 46.23 22.24 29.31
N ARG A 584 45.77 23.50 29.41
CA ARG A 584 45.06 24.04 30.59
C ARG A 584 43.89 24.97 30.28
N ILE A 585 42.71 24.64 30.79
CA ILE A 585 41.55 25.54 30.81
C ILE A 585 41.72 26.53 31.98
N THR A 586 41.40 27.81 31.76
CA THR A 586 41.85 28.91 32.63
C THR A 586 40.69 29.81 33.08
N LEU A 587 40.35 29.74 34.38
CA LEU A 587 39.31 30.53 35.02
C LEU A 587 39.68 32.02 35.10
N GLY A 588 38.92 32.89 34.44
CA GLY A 588 39.08 34.34 34.46
C GLY A 588 37.96 35.08 35.19
N ARG A 589 38.23 36.31 35.65
CA ARG A 589 37.18 37.22 36.16
C ARG A 589 36.24 37.62 35.03
N GLY A 590 34.96 37.30 35.17
CA GLY A 590 33.91 37.70 34.22
C GLY A 590 33.07 36.55 33.68
N LEU A 591 33.39 35.29 34.01
CA LEU A 591 32.57 34.12 33.65
C LEU A 591 31.24 34.12 34.42
N THR A 592 30.24 34.84 33.89
CA THR A 592 28.83 34.81 34.33
C THR A 592 27.86 34.33 33.24
N LYS A 593 28.35 33.99 32.03
CA LYS A 593 27.61 33.19 31.03
C LYS A 593 28.25 31.79 30.99
N LYS A 594 27.43 30.75 30.77
CA LYS A 594 27.91 29.36 30.70
C LYS A 594 28.59 29.12 29.35
N THR A 595 29.90 28.98 29.34
CA THR A 595 30.62 28.39 28.20
C THR A 595 30.39 26.87 28.21
N ALA A 596 29.65 26.34 27.24
CA ALA A 596 29.38 24.92 27.11
C ALA A 596 30.35 24.28 26.08
N ILE A 597 31.45 23.68 26.57
CA ILE A 597 32.31 22.85 25.72
C ILE A 597 31.80 21.42 25.78
N THR A 598 31.50 20.81 24.62
CA THR A 598 31.09 19.40 24.51
C THR A 598 32.26 18.54 24.00
N ALA A 599 32.61 17.50 24.75
CA ALA A 599 33.64 16.53 24.39
C ALA A 599 33.01 15.14 24.16
N ILE A 600 33.22 14.58 22.96
CA ILE A 600 32.79 13.22 22.65
C ILE A 600 33.87 12.24 23.12
N LEU A 601 33.50 11.31 23.99
CA LEU A 601 34.38 10.31 24.59
C LEU A 601 33.85 8.91 24.28
N GLN A 602 34.71 7.91 24.04
CA GLN A 602 34.24 6.53 23.94
C GLN A 602 34.16 5.89 25.33
N CYS A 603 33.19 4.99 25.54
CA CYS A 603 33.06 4.27 26.80
C CYS A 603 34.35 3.51 27.15
N GLY A 604 34.88 3.74 28.36
CA GLY A 604 36.17 3.20 28.81
C GLY A 604 37.40 4.03 28.42
N ALA A 605 37.26 5.11 27.64
CA ALA A 605 38.34 6.07 27.39
C ALA A 605 38.47 7.10 28.53
N GLU A 606 39.66 7.70 28.63
CA GLU A 606 40.05 8.67 29.66
C GLU A 606 40.54 9.97 29.02
N MET A 607 40.18 11.12 29.60
CA MET A 607 40.59 12.45 29.13
C MET A 607 40.89 13.40 30.30
N PRO A 608 41.95 14.21 30.27
CA PRO A 608 42.25 15.18 31.32
C PRO A 608 41.48 16.49 31.13
N PHE A 609 40.98 17.06 32.22
CA PHE A 609 40.41 18.41 32.32
C PHE A 609 41.20 19.19 33.38
N GLU A 610 42.27 19.90 32.98
CA GLU A 610 43.01 20.79 33.90
C GLU A 610 42.30 22.15 34.06
N ALA A 611 41.91 22.49 35.29
CA ALA A 611 41.40 23.82 35.65
C ALA A 611 42.47 24.66 36.37
N ALA A 612 42.84 25.80 35.77
CA ALA A 612 43.78 26.80 36.27
C ALA A 612 43.08 28.15 36.52
N LEU A 613 43.81 29.15 37.05
CA LEU A 613 43.34 30.54 37.24
C LEU A 613 44.13 31.50 36.34
N SER A 614 43.47 32.57 35.87
CA SER A 614 44.06 33.51 34.91
C SER A 614 45.30 34.23 35.44
N ALA A 615 46.23 34.56 34.54
CA ALA A 615 47.54 35.13 34.89
C ALA A 615 47.50 36.48 35.64
N ASN A 616 46.34 37.15 35.70
CA ASN A 616 46.13 38.39 36.45
C ASN A 616 45.62 38.16 37.89
N ASP A 617 45.21 36.94 38.26
CA ASP A 617 44.77 36.58 39.61
C ASP A 617 45.85 35.78 40.35
N THR A 618 46.51 36.44 41.32
CA THR A 618 47.52 35.78 42.15
C THR A 618 46.88 35.01 43.30
N ILE A 619 46.98 33.67 43.25
CA ILE A 619 46.61 32.79 44.37
C ILE A 619 47.60 33.04 45.54
N PRO A 620 47.15 33.50 46.72
CA PRO A 620 48.00 33.51 47.91
C PRO A 620 48.36 32.07 48.29
N ALA A 621 49.59 31.82 48.73
CA ALA A 621 50.06 30.48 49.06
C ALA A 621 49.17 29.83 50.15
N GLY A 622 48.29 28.90 49.74
CA GLY A 622 47.22 28.34 50.57
C GLY A 622 45.81 28.38 49.95
N GLY A 623 45.62 28.94 48.74
CA GLY A 623 44.35 28.84 48.02
C GLY A 623 43.89 27.40 47.76
N GLY A 624 42.57 27.18 47.77
CA GLY A 624 41.96 25.86 47.62
C GLY A 624 42.15 25.22 46.23
N ARG A 625 42.14 23.89 46.19
CA ARG A 625 42.06 23.12 44.94
C ARG A 625 40.63 23.13 44.38
N PRO A 626 40.42 22.90 43.08
CA PRO A 626 39.09 22.66 42.54
C PRO A 626 38.43 21.45 43.21
N VAL A 627 37.15 21.57 43.53
CA VAL A 627 36.27 20.44 43.82
C VAL A 627 35.68 19.98 42.49
N TRP A 628 35.81 18.69 42.20
CA TRP A 628 35.36 18.07 40.95
C TRP A 628 34.06 17.28 41.19
N THR A 629 33.09 17.45 40.30
CA THR A 629 31.80 16.74 40.33
C THR A 629 31.36 16.35 38.91
N SER A 630 30.51 15.32 38.80
CA SER A 630 29.83 14.92 37.57
C SER A 630 28.32 14.92 37.82
N SER A 631 27.53 15.48 36.91
CA SER A 631 26.06 15.39 36.98
C SER A 631 25.53 13.98 36.66
N ASN A 632 26.31 13.18 35.92
CA ASN A 632 25.95 11.80 35.57
C ASN A 632 27.17 10.86 35.70
N PRO A 633 27.48 10.39 36.92
CA PRO A 633 28.56 9.41 37.17
C PRO A 633 28.40 8.07 36.43
N SER A 634 27.20 7.76 35.92
CA SER A 634 26.94 6.55 35.12
C SER A 634 27.43 6.70 33.68
N ALA A 635 27.37 7.92 33.12
CA ALA A 635 27.95 8.24 31.82
C ALA A 635 29.46 8.54 31.95
N ALA A 636 29.85 9.52 32.75
CA ALA A 636 31.27 9.86 32.99
C ALA A 636 31.54 10.25 34.45
N VAL A 637 32.69 9.82 34.97
CA VAL A 637 33.21 10.22 36.30
C VAL A 637 34.42 11.13 36.14
N VAL A 638 34.74 11.92 37.17
CA VAL A 638 35.94 12.77 37.25
C VAL A 638 36.70 12.50 38.55
N SER A 639 38.03 12.51 38.51
CA SER A 639 38.91 12.30 39.66
C SER A 639 39.20 13.59 40.44
N GLU A 640 39.80 13.48 41.63
CA GLU A 640 40.28 14.64 42.41
C GLU A 640 41.31 15.53 41.69
N THR A 641 41.89 15.05 40.57
CA THR A 641 42.84 15.79 39.74
C THR A 641 42.26 16.27 38.40
N GLY A 642 40.96 16.08 38.15
CA GLY A 642 40.31 16.48 36.89
C GLY A 642 40.42 15.45 35.76
N GLU A 643 40.80 14.21 36.05
CA GLU A 643 40.86 13.15 35.04
C GLU A 643 39.47 12.50 34.88
N ILE A 644 38.92 12.53 33.67
CA ILE A 644 37.58 12.07 33.34
C ILE A 644 37.67 10.66 32.73
N THR A 645 36.80 9.74 33.15
CA THR A 645 36.63 8.43 32.49
C THR A 645 35.20 8.23 32.02
N GLY A 646 35.00 7.84 30.76
CA GLY A 646 33.71 7.36 30.26
C GLY A 646 33.36 5.99 30.86
N LYS A 647 32.15 5.84 31.41
CA LYS A 647 31.67 4.64 32.12
C LYS A 647 30.48 3.94 31.46
N GLY A 648 29.69 4.66 30.68
CA GLY A 648 28.53 4.12 29.95
C GLY A 648 27.97 5.17 28.98
N PRO A 649 27.09 4.79 28.04
CA PRO A 649 26.54 5.72 27.05
C PRO A 649 25.62 6.75 27.70
N GLY A 650 25.78 8.02 27.32
CA GLY A 650 25.02 9.15 27.84
C GLY A 650 25.83 10.44 27.99
N SER A 651 25.16 11.56 28.24
CA SER A 651 25.79 12.84 28.58
C SER A 651 26.09 12.95 30.08
N ALA A 652 27.19 13.64 30.43
CA ALA A 652 27.51 14.09 31.78
C ALA A 652 28.08 15.52 31.76
N VAL A 653 27.75 16.34 32.76
CA VAL A 653 28.38 17.65 32.97
C VAL A 653 29.41 17.51 34.08
N ILE A 654 30.69 17.68 33.72
CA ILE A 654 31.81 17.70 34.65
C ILE A 654 32.03 19.14 35.12
N ARG A 655 31.84 19.40 36.42
CA ARG A 655 31.99 20.73 37.03
C ARG A 655 33.23 20.77 37.91
N ALA A 656 34.06 21.80 37.69
CA ALA A 656 35.10 22.25 38.61
C ALA A 656 34.58 23.45 39.43
N GLU A 657 34.79 23.49 40.74
CA GLU A 657 34.45 24.66 41.57
C GLU A 657 35.57 25.06 42.53
N ILE A 658 35.85 26.36 42.65
CA ILE A 658 36.81 26.95 43.59
C ILE A 658 36.11 28.05 44.40
N CYS A 659 36.12 27.92 45.74
CA CYS A 659 35.68 28.96 46.66
C CYS A 659 36.88 29.81 47.13
N GLN A 660 36.87 31.13 46.92
CA GLN A 660 37.90 32.03 47.40
C GLN A 660 37.33 33.40 47.84
N GLY A 661 37.64 33.83 49.07
CA GLY A 661 37.38 35.20 49.53
C GLY A 661 35.90 35.62 49.59
N GLY A 662 34.96 34.67 49.67
CA GLY A 662 33.52 34.93 49.59
C GLY A 662 32.95 34.98 48.17
N ARG A 663 33.68 34.42 47.19
CA ARG A 663 33.22 34.21 45.81
C ARG A 663 33.42 32.74 45.42
N ASN A 664 32.48 32.21 44.66
CA ASN A 664 32.61 30.90 44.02
C ASN A 664 32.93 31.13 42.54
N LEU A 665 33.81 30.31 41.98
CA LEU A 665 34.15 30.27 40.56
C LEU A 665 33.97 28.83 40.08
N SER A 666 33.29 28.62 38.95
CA SER A 666 33.13 27.28 38.38
C SER A 666 33.33 27.25 36.87
N ALA A 667 33.81 26.11 36.38
CA ALA A 667 33.79 25.74 34.96
C ALA A 667 32.97 24.45 34.78
N GLU A 668 32.37 24.29 33.61
CA GLU A 668 31.54 23.14 33.23
C GLU A 668 32.04 22.60 31.88
N LEU A 669 32.11 21.28 31.75
CA LEU A 669 32.42 20.56 30.51
C LEU A 669 31.33 19.51 30.28
N PHE A 670 30.68 19.55 29.13
CA PHE A 670 29.73 18.53 28.70
C PHE A 670 30.53 17.37 28.09
N VAL A 671 30.20 16.14 28.47
CA VAL A 671 30.89 14.93 28.03
C VAL A 671 29.87 13.93 27.54
N ASP A 672 29.86 13.71 26.23
CA ASP A 672 28.98 12.75 25.57
C ASP A 672 29.74 11.44 25.38
N VAL A 673 29.38 10.45 26.19
CA VAL A 673 30.02 9.13 26.18
C VAL A 673 29.29 8.22 25.20
N THR A 674 30.05 7.62 24.29
CA THR A 674 29.51 6.86 23.15
C THR A 674 29.93 5.39 23.14
N VAL A 675 29.06 4.53 22.61
CA VAL A 675 29.26 3.09 22.45
C VAL A 675 29.01 2.66 20.99
N PRO A 676 30.02 2.13 20.27
CA PRO A 676 29.82 1.67 18.90
C PRO A 676 28.87 0.45 18.82
N VAL A 677 27.79 0.51 18.02
CA VAL A 677 26.80 -0.59 17.92
C VAL A 677 27.35 -1.91 17.38
N LYS A 678 28.56 -1.91 16.81
CA LYS A 678 29.32 -3.12 16.46
C LYS A 678 29.70 -3.98 17.69
N GLU A 679 29.72 -3.38 18.88
CA GLU A 679 30.08 -4.00 20.17
C GLU A 679 28.83 -4.42 20.97
N CYS A 680 27.68 -3.79 20.66
CA CYS A 680 26.36 -4.21 21.13
C CYS A 680 25.96 -5.59 20.57
N LYS A 681 25.23 -6.36 21.37
CA LYS A 681 24.76 -7.70 21.02
C LYS A 681 23.42 -7.63 20.29
N ALA A 682 23.43 -7.92 18.99
CA ALA A 682 22.22 -8.15 18.19
C ALA A 682 21.81 -9.64 18.19
N SER A 683 20.52 -9.95 18.26
CA SER A 683 20.01 -11.34 18.21
C SER A 683 18.63 -11.43 17.56
N LEU A 684 18.44 -12.40 16.65
CA LEU A 684 17.17 -12.65 15.96
C LEU A 684 16.36 -13.75 16.65
N SER A 685 15.07 -13.50 16.81
CA SER A 685 14.08 -14.49 17.30
C SER A 685 14.01 -15.76 16.42
N GLU A 686 14.00 -15.59 15.10
CA GLU A 686 14.10 -16.66 14.10
C GLU A 686 15.05 -16.24 12.96
N THR A 687 15.86 -17.19 12.47
CA THR A 687 16.89 -16.94 11.44
C THR A 687 16.59 -17.59 10.08
N SER A 688 15.49 -18.34 9.95
CA SER A 688 15.25 -19.22 8.77
C SER A 688 13.76 -19.38 8.45
N PHE A 689 13.23 -18.47 7.64
CA PHE A 689 11.82 -18.37 7.27
C PHE A 689 11.49 -19.15 5.99
N THR A 690 10.22 -19.20 5.59
CA THR A 690 9.79 -19.67 4.25
C THR A 690 9.16 -18.53 3.45
N TYR A 691 9.45 -18.44 2.16
CA TYR A 691 8.90 -17.42 1.26
C TYR A 691 7.36 -17.37 1.29
N THR A 692 6.82 -16.27 1.82
CA THR A 692 5.37 -16.02 1.91
C THR A 692 4.82 -15.26 0.71
N GLY A 693 5.68 -14.57 -0.05
CA GLY A 693 5.29 -13.56 -1.04
C GLY A 693 5.11 -12.15 -0.47
N ARG A 694 5.30 -11.96 0.85
CA ARG A 694 5.43 -10.66 1.53
C ARG A 694 6.88 -10.44 1.96
N ARG A 695 7.25 -9.20 2.30
CA ARG A 695 8.52 -8.93 3.01
C ARG A 695 8.49 -9.62 4.38
N ILE A 696 9.65 -10.07 4.84
CA ILE A 696 9.85 -10.67 6.17
C ILE A 696 10.73 -9.73 6.98
N VAL A 697 10.25 -9.29 8.13
CA VAL A 697 11.03 -8.57 9.13
C VAL A 697 11.15 -9.49 10.35
N PRO A 698 12.30 -10.15 10.56
CA PRO A 698 12.54 -10.93 11.77
C PRO A 698 12.55 -10.00 12.99
N ALA A 699 11.81 -10.33 14.04
CA ALA A 699 11.91 -9.59 15.30
C ALA A 699 13.33 -9.77 15.88
N ILE A 700 13.95 -8.65 16.25
CA ILE A 700 15.33 -8.53 16.70
C ILE A 700 15.36 -7.91 18.09
N SER A 701 16.29 -8.36 18.93
CA SER A 701 16.67 -7.69 20.17
C SER A 701 18.10 -7.19 20.03
N VAL A 702 18.35 -5.93 20.40
CA VAL A 702 19.70 -5.38 20.55
C VAL A 702 19.92 -5.05 22.03
N SER A 703 21.11 -5.36 22.56
CA SER A 703 21.44 -5.07 23.96
C SER A 703 22.90 -4.67 24.13
N ASP A 704 23.17 -3.67 24.95
CA ASP A 704 24.50 -3.31 25.43
C ASP A 704 24.79 -4.06 26.75
N GLY A 705 25.63 -5.09 26.69
CA GLY A 705 25.78 -6.06 27.78
C GLY A 705 24.45 -6.71 28.18
N ASN A 706 23.87 -6.26 29.30
CA ASN A 706 22.56 -6.67 29.81
C ASN A 706 21.45 -5.61 29.63
N ILE A 707 21.79 -4.40 29.16
CA ILE A 707 20.86 -3.29 28.98
C ILE A 707 20.13 -3.48 27.63
N PRO A 708 18.79 -3.63 27.60
CA PRO A 708 18.05 -3.69 26.34
C PRO A 708 18.04 -2.31 25.67
N LEU A 709 18.31 -2.28 24.36
CA LEU A 709 18.25 -1.06 23.56
C LEU A 709 16.89 -0.95 22.85
N THR A 710 16.46 0.29 22.60
CA THR A 710 15.15 0.65 22.06
C THR A 710 15.26 1.18 20.64
N GLU A 711 14.52 0.59 19.71
CA GLU A 711 14.44 1.08 18.32
C GLU A 711 13.75 2.45 18.28
N GLY A 712 14.28 3.37 17.47
CA GLY A 712 13.85 4.77 17.40
C GLY A 712 14.49 5.72 18.42
N ARG A 713 15.12 5.20 19.49
CA ARG A 713 15.84 6.00 20.49
C ARG A 713 17.35 5.72 20.50
N ASP A 714 17.70 4.44 20.60
CA ASP A 714 19.10 3.99 20.74
C ASP A 714 19.67 3.48 19.41
N TYR A 715 18.80 3.04 18.49
CA TYR A 715 19.18 2.60 17.15
C TYR A 715 17.99 2.63 16.18
N ASN A 716 18.27 2.66 14.88
CA ASN A 716 17.29 2.46 13.81
C ASN A 716 17.65 1.23 12.94
N LEU A 717 16.63 0.52 12.42
CA LEU A 717 16.83 -0.68 11.59
C LEU A 717 16.64 -0.42 10.09
N ALA A 718 17.50 -1.02 9.26
CA ALA A 718 17.33 -1.07 7.81
C ALA A 718 17.33 -2.51 7.30
N VAL A 719 16.16 -3.01 6.88
CA VAL A 719 15.97 -4.40 6.45
C VAL A 719 15.99 -4.55 4.93
N SER A 720 16.90 -5.41 4.42
CA SER A 720 17.18 -5.59 3.00
C SER A 720 17.17 -7.07 2.57
N SER A 721 17.02 -7.30 1.26
CA SER A 721 16.94 -8.63 0.62
C SER A 721 15.87 -9.57 1.20
N ASN A 722 14.79 -9.00 1.75
CA ASN A 722 13.85 -9.70 2.63
C ASN A 722 12.51 -10.14 1.99
N LEU A 723 12.36 -10.00 0.67
CA LEU A 723 11.15 -10.40 -0.05
C LEU A 723 11.27 -11.78 -0.72
N TYR A 724 12.46 -12.18 -1.16
CA TYR A 724 12.67 -13.34 -2.03
C TYR A 724 13.51 -14.42 -1.37
N ALA A 725 13.44 -15.65 -1.88
CA ALA A 725 14.20 -16.76 -1.32
C ALA A 725 15.71 -16.58 -1.54
N GLY A 726 16.46 -16.44 -0.46
CA GLY A 726 17.85 -16.00 -0.44
C GLY A 726 18.32 -15.69 0.99
N LYS A 727 19.36 -14.85 1.14
CA LYS A 727 19.75 -14.26 2.44
C LYS A 727 19.20 -12.84 2.57
N GLY A 728 18.46 -12.57 3.65
CA GLY A 728 18.10 -11.23 4.10
C GLY A 728 19.17 -10.68 5.05
N LYS A 729 19.22 -9.35 5.18
CA LYS A 729 20.10 -8.61 6.10
C LYS A 729 19.29 -7.57 6.87
N ILE A 730 19.50 -7.49 8.18
CA ILE A 730 19.10 -6.32 8.98
C ILE A 730 20.38 -5.57 9.31
N THR A 731 20.47 -4.30 8.90
CA THR A 731 21.47 -3.36 9.42
C THR A 731 20.87 -2.68 10.65
N ILE A 732 21.69 -2.46 11.67
CA ILE A 732 21.38 -1.66 12.86
C ILE A 732 22.29 -0.44 12.79
N ASN A 733 21.72 0.76 12.77
CA ASN A 733 22.43 2.02 12.81
C ASN A 733 22.23 2.60 14.21
N GLY A 734 23.30 2.97 14.91
CA GLY A 734 23.18 3.61 16.23
C GLY A 734 22.55 5.00 16.14
N MET A 735 21.99 5.46 17.26
CA MET A 735 21.48 6.82 17.43
C MET A 735 22.04 7.45 18.71
N LYS A 736 22.23 8.77 18.70
CA LYS A 736 22.69 9.57 19.84
C LYS A 736 23.99 8.99 20.44
N TYR A 737 23.94 8.42 21.64
CA TYR A 737 25.10 7.84 22.32
C TYR A 737 25.57 6.50 21.74
N TYR A 738 24.76 5.84 20.92
CA TYR A 738 25.14 4.61 20.24
C TYR A 738 25.57 4.95 18.80
N THR A 739 26.78 4.57 18.39
CA THR A 739 27.40 5.12 17.17
C THR A 739 27.77 4.09 16.10
N GLY A 740 27.82 4.53 14.85
CA GLY A 740 28.15 3.70 13.68
C GLY A 740 27.04 2.70 13.30
N SER A 741 27.41 1.60 12.62
CA SER A 741 26.45 0.56 12.22
C SER A 741 27.00 -0.86 12.32
N THR A 742 26.11 -1.84 12.47
CA THR A 742 26.38 -3.28 12.46
C THR A 742 25.29 -4.03 11.70
N SER A 743 25.40 -5.35 11.52
CA SER A 743 24.34 -6.11 10.85
C SER A 743 24.28 -7.60 11.14
N VAL A 744 23.06 -8.14 11.08
CA VAL A 744 22.76 -9.57 11.18
C VAL A 744 22.09 -10.08 9.90
N THR A 745 22.13 -11.40 9.66
CA THR A 745 21.55 -12.00 8.44
C THR A 745 20.64 -13.19 8.76
N PHE A 746 19.65 -13.40 7.89
CA PHE A 746 18.67 -14.48 7.99
C PHE A 746 18.43 -15.12 6.62
N THR A 747 17.78 -16.28 6.59
CA THR A 747 17.53 -17.05 5.36
C THR A 747 16.03 -17.10 5.06
N ILE A 748 15.66 -16.91 3.79
CA ILE A 748 14.30 -17.14 3.29
C ILE A 748 14.33 -18.38 2.40
N ASN A 749 13.72 -19.46 2.85
CA ASN A 749 13.67 -20.74 2.16
C ASN A 749 12.61 -20.75 1.05
N LYS A 750 12.87 -21.50 -0.03
CA LYS A 750 11.90 -21.67 -1.12
C LYS A 750 10.64 -22.39 -0.64
N ALA A 751 9.47 -21.84 -0.97
CA ALA A 751 8.17 -22.38 -0.59
C ALA A 751 7.78 -23.63 -1.40
N ALA A 752 6.86 -24.44 -0.87
CA ALA A 752 6.26 -25.55 -1.60
C ALA A 752 5.20 -25.04 -2.62
N GLN A 753 4.87 -25.86 -3.64
CA GLN A 753 3.79 -25.55 -4.59
C GLN A 753 2.61 -26.50 -4.41
N SER A 754 1.47 -25.97 -3.98
CA SER A 754 0.22 -26.71 -3.77
C SER A 754 -0.50 -27.01 -5.09
N LEU A 755 0.02 -27.99 -5.84
CA LEU A 755 -0.50 -28.37 -7.16
C LEU A 755 -1.84 -29.11 -7.08
N LYS A 756 -2.86 -28.60 -7.79
CA LYS A 756 -4.16 -29.28 -7.99
C LYS A 756 -4.35 -29.63 -9.47
N ILE A 757 -4.52 -30.92 -9.76
CA ILE A 757 -4.67 -31.48 -11.11
C ILE A 757 -6.08 -32.06 -11.33
N LYS A 758 -6.80 -31.56 -12.34
CA LYS A 758 -8.17 -31.98 -12.67
C LYS A 758 -8.19 -32.67 -14.04
N LYS A 759 -8.73 -33.89 -14.12
CA LYS A 759 -9.03 -34.58 -15.39
C LYS A 759 -10.45 -34.26 -15.84
N SER A 760 -10.67 -34.05 -17.14
CA SER A 760 -12.01 -33.83 -17.69
C SER A 760 -12.87 -35.10 -17.74
N GLN A 761 -12.26 -36.29 -17.85
CA GLN A 761 -12.96 -37.57 -17.88
C GLN A 761 -12.16 -38.67 -17.15
N THR A 762 -12.84 -39.57 -16.43
CA THR A 762 -12.21 -40.77 -15.81
C THR A 762 -12.06 -41.93 -16.79
N TYR A 763 -12.96 -42.03 -17.78
CA TYR A 763 -12.95 -43.07 -18.82
C TYR A 763 -12.88 -42.41 -20.20
N VAL A 764 -11.90 -42.79 -21.02
CA VAL A 764 -11.69 -42.21 -22.35
C VAL A 764 -11.68 -43.33 -23.39
N SER A 765 -12.49 -43.22 -24.45
CA SER A 765 -12.51 -44.23 -25.52
C SER A 765 -11.25 -44.14 -26.39
N VAL A 766 -10.68 -45.28 -26.78
CA VAL A 766 -9.63 -45.34 -27.82
C VAL A 766 -10.05 -44.56 -29.08
N GLY A 767 -9.15 -43.74 -29.62
CA GLY A 767 -9.44 -42.85 -30.75
C GLY A 767 -10.20 -41.57 -30.38
N LYS A 768 -10.26 -41.23 -29.09
CA LYS A 768 -10.75 -39.94 -28.57
C LYS A 768 -9.71 -39.24 -27.72
N THR A 769 -9.90 -37.94 -27.55
CA THR A 769 -9.09 -37.10 -26.69
C THR A 769 -9.77 -36.86 -25.33
N ALA A 770 -8.96 -36.49 -24.35
CA ALA A 770 -9.37 -35.91 -23.08
C ALA A 770 -8.36 -34.83 -22.67
N SER A 771 -8.51 -34.24 -21.49
CA SER A 771 -7.62 -33.19 -21.00
C SER A 771 -7.34 -33.32 -19.49
N VAL A 772 -6.17 -32.83 -19.08
CA VAL A 772 -5.84 -32.51 -17.69
C VAL A 772 -5.47 -31.05 -17.55
N THR A 773 -5.99 -30.40 -16.52
CA THR A 773 -5.70 -29.01 -16.18
C THR A 773 -4.89 -28.97 -14.89
N LEU A 774 -3.75 -28.26 -14.90
CA LEU A 774 -2.91 -28.05 -13.72
C LEU A 774 -3.08 -26.62 -13.19
N THR A 775 -3.44 -26.52 -11.92
CA THR A 775 -3.59 -25.28 -11.14
C THR A 775 -2.63 -25.30 -9.94
N GLY A 776 -2.31 -24.12 -9.39
CA GLY A 776 -1.34 -23.96 -8.30
C GLY A 776 0.14 -23.97 -8.71
N ALA A 777 0.45 -24.23 -9.99
CA ALA A 777 1.81 -24.20 -10.53
C ALA A 777 2.34 -22.76 -10.66
N LYS A 778 3.54 -22.50 -10.12
CA LYS A 778 4.26 -21.22 -10.14
C LYS A 778 5.48 -21.24 -11.09
N GLY A 779 5.97 -22.42 -11.48
CA GLY A 779 7.02 -22.60 -12.49
C GLY A 779 6.52 -23.29 -13.76
N THR A 780 7.40 -23.42 -14.75
CA THR A 780 7.11 -24.02 -16.07
C THR A 780 6.41 -25.38 -15.95
N LYS A 781 5.28 -25.51 -16.67
CA LYS A 781 4.41 -26.68 -16.62
C LYS A 781 4.89 -27.74 -17.62
N SER A 782 4.85 -29.01 -17.23
CA SER A 782 5.07 -30.13 -18.15
C SER A 782 4.19 -31.32 -17.78
N PHE A 783 3.86 -32.18 -18.76
CA PHE A 783 3.02 -33.36 -18.57
C PHE A 783 3.75 -34.60 -19.10
N LEU A 784 3.67 -35.70 -18.36
CA LEU A 784 4.26 -36.99 -18.72
C LEU A 784 3.20 -38.09 -18.61
N SER A 785 3.17 -39.00 -19.58
CA SER A 785 2.38 -40.23 -19.52
C SER A 785 3.23 -41.39 -19.00
N SER A 786 2.68 -42.17 -18.06
CA SER A 786 3.33 -43.40 -17.59
C SER A 786 3.37 -44.51 -18.66
N ASN A 787 2.63 -44.37 -19.77
CA ASN A 787 2.71 -45.28 -20.91
C ASN A 787 2.14 -44.64 -22.18
N GLU A 788 3.01 -44.10 -23.04
CA GLU A 788 2.60 -43.46 -24.29
C GLU A 788 1.98 -44.37 -25.34
N SER A 789 2.11 -45.70 -25.21
CA SER A 789 1.41 -46.65 -26.08
C SER A 789 -0.07 -46.82 -25.71
N ILE A 790 -0.44 -46.48 -24.47
CA ILE A 790 -1.81 -46.48 -23.95
C ILE A 790 -2.45 -45.12 -24.23
N ALA A 791 -1.82 -44.03 -23.80
CA ALA A 791 -2.17 -42.67 -24.20
C ALA A 791 -0.94 -41.75 -24.14
N ALA A 792 -0.78 -40.88 -25.14
CA ALA A 792 0.19 -39.78 -25.07
C ALA A 792 -0.48 -38.51 -24.52
N VAL A 793 0.33 -37.56 -24.03
CA VAL A 793 -0.12 -36.25 -23.54
C VAL A 793 0.72 -35.14 -24.15
N SER A 794 0.11 -34.02 -24.54
CA SER A 794 0.81 -32.84 -25.06
C SER A 794 1.40 -31.97 -23.93
N GLY A 795 2.29 -31.04 -24.26
CA GLY A 795 2.72 -29.98 -23.34
C GLY A 795 1.57 -29.11 -22.82
N SER A 796 0.45 -29.05 -23.54
CA SER A 796 -0.80 -28.39 -23.15
C SER A 796 -1.78 -29.27 -22.34
N GLY A 797 -1.40 -30.49 -21.96
CA GLY A 797 -2.23 -31.39 -21.14
C GLY A 797 -3.35 -32.10 -21.89
N ILE A 798 -3.37 -32.06 -23.23
CA ILE A 798 -4.32 -32.81 -24.07
C ILE A 798 -3.86 -34.25 -24.19
N ILE A 799 -4.73 -35.20 -23.85
CA ILE A 799 -4.45 -36.64 -23.80
C ILE A 799 -5.07 -37.31 -25.02
N THR A 800 -4.29 -38.08 -25.77
CA THR A 800 -4.74 -38.84 -26.96
C THR A 800 -4.74 -40.34 -26.65
N ALA A 801 -5.94 -40.94 -26.60
CA ALA A 801 -6.13 -42.35 -26.24
C ALA A 801 -5.80 -43.30 -27.42
N LYS A 802 -4.67 -44.02 -27.32
CA LYS A 802 -4.16 -44.91 -28.39
C LYS A 802 -4.59 -46.38 -28.22
N LYS A 803 -4.59 -46.92 -27.00
CA LYS A 803 -4.84 -48.34 -26.71
C LYS A 803 -5.55 -48.52 -25.37
N ALA A 804 -6.43 -49.53 -25.27
CA ALA A 804 -7.14 -49.80 -24.02
C ALA A 804 -6.16 -50.25 -22.92
N GLY A 805 -6.29 -49.65 -21.73
CA GLY A 805 -5.40 -49.86 -20.58
C GLY A 805 -5.64 -48.84 -19.46
N ARG A 806 -4.84 -48.90 -18.40
CA ARG A 806 -4.76 -47.85 -17.36
C ARG A 806 -3.48 -47.06 -17.55
N VAL A 807 -3.53 -45.75 -17.33
CA VAL A 807 -2.38 -44.85 -17.48
C VAL A 807 -2.42 -43.76 -16.42
N ARG A 808 -1.26 -43.43 -15.87
CA ARG A 808 -1.07 -42.31 -14.95
C ARG A 808 -0.49 -41.14 -15.74
N ILE A 809 -1.13 -39.98 -15.66
CA ILE A 809 -0.63 -38.73 -16.21
C ILE A 809 -0.12 -37.90 -15.04
N THR A 810 1.17 -37.57 -15.08
CA THR A 810 1.85 -36.74 -14.07
C THR A 810 2.10 -35.38 -14.66
N ALA A 811 1.59 -34.34 -14.01
CA ALA A 811 1.91 -32.96 -14.31
C ALA A 811 2.99 -32.47 -13.32
N LYS A 812 4.01 -31.77 -13.83
CA LYS A 812 5.09 -31.19 -13.03
C LYS A 812 5.08 -29.67 -13.15
N SER A 813 5.51 -28.98 -12.10
CA SER A 813 5.90 -27.58 -12.14
C SER A 813 7.36 -27.47 -11.72
N ALA A 814 8.16 -26.78 -12.54
CA ALA A 814 9.56 -26.53 -12.25
C ALA A 814 9.75 -25.71 -10.95
N SER A 815 10.93 -25.80 -10.36
CA SER A 815 11.38 -24.85 -9.34
C SER A 815 11.61 -23.47 -9.96
N THR A 816 11.41 -22.41 -9.18
CA THR A 816 11.73 -21.03 -9.56
C THR A 816 12.79 -20.45 -8.61
N SER A 817 13.02 -19.14 -8.65
CA SER A 817 13.70 -18.41 -7.58
C SER A 817 13.08 -18.73 -6.21
N ASN A 818 11.77 -18.56 -6.08
CA ASN A 818 11.08 -18.56 -4.80
C ASN A 818 10.36 -19.88 -4.43
N PHE A 819 10.15 -20.80 -5.38
CA PHE A 819 9.39 -22.04 -5.16
C PHE A 819 10.21 -23.31 -5.46
N LYS A 820 10.07 -24.33 -4.59
CA LYS A 820 10.56 -25.70 -4.79
C LYS A 820 9.80 -26.37 -5.94
N ALA A 821 10.44 -27.30 -6.66
CA ALA A 821 9.77 -28.06 -7.72
C ALA A 821 8.68 -28.99 -7.15
N ALA A 822 7.63 -29.25 -7.91
CA ALA A 822 6.51 -30.09 -7.46
C ALA A 822 5.89 -30.91 -8.60
N SER A 823 5.15 -31.97 -8.25
CA SER A 823 4.38 -32.76 -9.22
C SER A 823 3.11 -33.34 -8.61
N ALA A 824 2.09 -33.52 -9.44
CA ALA A 824 0.82 -34.14 -9.08
C ALA A 824 0.35 -35.08 -10.21
N SER A 825 -0.38 -36.14 -9.87
CA SER A 825 -0.76 -37.19 -10.83
C SER A 825 -2.22 -37.57 -10.77
N VAL A 826 -2.79 -37.97 -11.93
CA VAL A 826 -4.11 -38.58 -12.03
C VAL A 826 -4.07 -39.86 -12.85
N GLU A 827 -4.93 -40.82 -12.53
CA GLU A 827 -5.11 -42.02 -13.35
C GLU A 827 -6.35 -41.90 -14.26
N LEU A 828 -6.19 -42.33 -15.51
CA LEU A 828 -7.25 -42.44 -16.50
C LEU A 828 -7.39 -43.88 -16.98
N ASN A 829 -8.64 -44.28 -17.19
CA ASN A 829 -8.99 -45.58 -17.74
C ASN A 829 -9.27 -45.44 -19.24
N ILE A 830 -8.33 -45.87 -20.08
CA ILE A 830 -8.54 -45.90 -21.53
C ILE A 830 -9.37 -47.14 -21.87
N VAL A 831 -10.62 -46.96 -22.26
CA VAL A 831 -11.56 -48.03 -22.59
C VAL A 831 -11.61 -48.28 -24.10
N PRO A 832 -11.96 -49.50 -24.56
CA PRO A 832 -12.11 -49.76 -25.99
C PRO A 832 -13.17 -48.85 -26.63
N ALA A 833 -13.00 -48.53 -27.90
CA ALA A 833 -14.04 -47.82 -28.66
C ALA A 833 -15.33 -48.67 -28.78
N ALA A 834 -16.49 -48.01 -28.96
CA ALA A 834 -17.70 -48.72 -29.35
C ALA A 834 -17.51 -49.41 -30.71
N THR A 835 -18.18 -50.54 -30.95
CA THR A 835 -18.03 -51.25 -32.23
C THR A 835 -18.55 -50.41 -33.40
N ALA A 836 -17.71 -50.28 -34.44
CA ALA A 836 -18.02 -49.52 -35.65
C ALA A 836 -19.13 -50.15 -36.52
N SER A 837 -19.55 -51.38 -36.23
CA SER A 837 -20.70 -52.00 -36.88
C SER A 837 -21.37 -52.99 -35.94
N PHE A 838 -22.69 -52.90 -35.80
CA PHE A 838 -23.53 -53.85 -35.09
C PHE A 838 -24.78 -54.12 -35.93
N LYS A 839 -25.22 -55.37 -36.04
CA LYS A 839 -26.33 -55.81 -36.89
C LYS A 839 -27.11 -56.94 -36.22
N ALA A 840 -28.41 -56.95 -36.45
CA ALA A 840 -29.32 -58.02 -36.05
C ALA A 840 -30.01 -58.61 -37.30
N GLU A 841 -30.15 -59.93 -37.34
CA GLU A 841 -30.73 -60.70 -38.43
C GLU A 841 -31.73 -61.72 -37.88
N ASN A 842 -32.87 -61.92 -38.56
CA ASN A 842 -33.80 -62.99 -38.19
C ASN A 842 -33.13 -64.36 -38.40
N ARG A 843 -33.17 -65.22 -37.39
CA ARG A 843 -32.64 -66.60 -37.38
C ARG A 843 -33.80 -67.61 -37.15
N PRO A 844 -33.71 -68.91 -37.51
CA PRO A 844 -34.87 -69.80 -37.36
C PRO A 844 -35.35 -69.94 -35.91
N ASP A 845 -34.40 -70.00 -34.98
CA ASP A 845 -34.52 -70.20 -33.52
C ASP A 845 -34.29 -68.92 -32.69
N GLY A 846 -34.51 -67.72 -33.27
CA GLY A 846 -34.40 -66.44 -32.55
C GLY A 846 -33.81 -65.31 -33.40
N ILE A 847 -32.92 -64.50 -32.82
CA ILE A 847 -32.20 -63.40 -33.48
C ILE A 847 -30.69 -63.69 -33.49
N GLN A 848 -30.06 -63.53 -34.66
CA GLN A 848 -28.61 -63.54 -34.81
C GLN A 848 -28.07 -62.12 -34.72
N LEU A 849 -27.13 -61.89 -33.81
CA LEU A 849 -26.39 -60.64 -33.65
C LEU A 849 -24.98 -60.81 -34.22
N LYS A 850 -24.45 -59.74 -34.84
CA LYS A 850 -23.10 -59.68 -35.44
C LYS A 850 -22.49 -58.28 -35.27
N TRP A 851 -21.19 -58.18 -35.02
CA TRP A 851 -20.46 -56.90 -34.88
C TRP A 851 -19.05 -56.95 -35.47
N LYS A 852 -18.42 -55.77 -35.67
CA LYS A 852 -16.97 -55.70 -35.91
C LYS A 852 -16.23 -55.88 -34.59
N LYS A 853 -15.22 -56.76 -34.56
CA LYS A 853 -14.35 -56.98 -33.39
C LYS A 853 -13.69 -55.65 -32.96
N VAL A 854 -13.55 -55.44 -31.66
CA VAL A 854 -13.01 -54.20 -31.09
C VAL A 854 -11.59 -54.42 -30.58
N THR A 855 -10.64 -53.65 -31.09
CA THR A 855 -9.22 -53.71 -30.68
C THR A 855 -9.08 -53.41 -29.19
N GLY A 856 -8.35 -54.26 -28.46
CA GLY A 856 -8.15 -54.13 -27.01
C GLY A 856 -9.33 -54.61 -26.14
N ALA A 857 -10.41 -55.13 -26.74
CA ALA A 857 -11.47 -55.79 -25.98
C ALA A 857 -11.03 -57.20 -25.53
N ASN A 858 -11.31 -57.57 -24.28
CA ASN A 858 -11.27 -58.96 -23.79
C ASN A 858 -12.65 -59.62 -23.75
N GLY A 859 -13.72 -58.88 -24.07
CA GLY A 859 -15.08 -59.41 -24.09
C GLY A 859 -16.13 -58.40 -24.52
N TYR A 860 -17.41 -58.75 -24.35
CA TYR A 860 -18.55 -57.91 -24.70
C TYR A 860 -19.71 -58.12 -23.70
N TYR A 861 -20.53 -57.08 -23.50
CA TYR A 861 -21.84 -57.19 -22.87
C TYR A 861 -22.91 -56.88 -23.93
N LEU A 862 -23.92 -57.74 -24.04
CA LEU A 862 -25.04 -57.55 -24.96
C LEU A 862 -26.32 -57.27 -24.18
N TYR A 863 -27.08 -56.30 -24.69
CA TYR A 863 -28.32 -55.81 -24.11
C TYR A 863 -29.45 -55.98 -25.14
N ARG A 864 -30.63 -56.33 -24.67
CA ARG A 864 -31.88 -56.36 -25.43
C ARG A 864 -32.95 -55.66 -24.61
N ASP A 865 -33.59 -54.66 -25.21
CA ASP A 865 -34.59 -53.83 -24.56
C ASP A 865 -34.03 -53.27 -23.23
N ASP A 866 -32.80 -52.75 -23.34
CA ASP A 866 -31.86 -52.28 -22.31
C ASP A 866 -31.50 -53.24 -21.16
N THR A 867 -32.12 -54.42 -21.08
CA THR A 867 -31.75 -55.51 -20.17
C THR A 867 -30.50 -56.25 -20.68
N ARG A 868 -29.49 -56.46 -19.83
CA ARG A 868 -28.29 -57.24 -20.19
C ARG A 868 -28.62 -58.73 -20.34
N ILE A 869 -28.54 -59.26 -21.56
CA ILE A 869 -28.87 -60.66 -21.88
C ILE A 869 -27.65 -61.60 -21.93
N ALA A 870 -26.43 -61.08 -22.12
CA ALA A 870 -25.24 -61.92 -22.21
C ALA A 870 -23.95 -61.21 -21.75
N VAL A 871 -23.01 -62.02 -21.24
CA VAL A 871 -21.62 -61.68 -21.01
C VAL A 871 -20.76 -62.59 -21.87
N ILE A 872 -19.89 -62.02 -22.70
CA ILE A 872 -18.92 -62.75 -23.52
C ILE A 872 -17.53 -62.42 -22.98
N ASN A 873 -16.76 -63.43 -22.57
CA ASN A 873 -15.41 -63.26 -22.01
C ASN A 873 -14.29 -63.60 -23.02
N ASN A 874 -14.57 -63.50 -24.31
CA ASN A 874 -13.60 -63.61 -25.40
C ASN A 874 -13.74 -62.42 -26.36
N GLY A 875 -12.72 -61.58 -26.46
CA GLY A 875 -12.69 -60.40 -27.31
C GLY A 875 -12.68 -60.70 -28.81
N ALA A 876 -12.26 -61.92 -29.20
CA ALA A 876 -12.24 -62.37 -30.59
C ALA A 876 -13.63 -62.81 -31.12
N THR A 877 -14.67 -62.84 -30.29
CA THR A 877 -16.05 -63.12 -30.71
C THR A 877 -16.66 -61.92 -31.46
N ASP A 878 -17.32 -62.19 -32.58
CA ASP A 878 -17.99 -61.21 -33.47
C ASP A 878 -19.50 -61.43 -33.61
N SER A 879 -20.06 -62.45 -32.95
CA SER A 879 -21.44 -62.87 -33.15
C SER A 879 -22.04 -63.58 -31.93
N TYR A 880 -23.36 -63.46 -31.77
CA TYR A 880 -24.13 -64.08 -30.68
C TYR A 880 -25.54 -64.44 -31.16
N ILE A 881 -26.19 -65.41 -30.52
CA ILE A 881 -27.54 -65.86 -30.87
C ILE A 881 -28.45 -65.67 -29.65
N ASP A 882 -29.38 -64.72 -29.73
CA ASP A 882 -30.46 -64.64 -28.74
C ASP A 882 -31.58 -65.61 -29.15
N LYS A 883 -31.60 -66.78 -28.48
CA LYS A 883 -32.66 -67.78 -28.62
C LYS A 883 -33.92 -67.47 -27.81
N LYS A 884 -33.86 -66.55 -26.84
CA LYS A 884 -35.02 -66.12 -26.05
C LYS A 884 -35.87 -65.10 -26.81
N ALA A 885 -35.27 -64.36 -27.74
CA ALA A 885 -35.95 -63.39 -28.62
C ALA A 885 -36.72 -64.04 -29.79
N ASP A 886 -37.55 -65.05 -29.51
CA ASP A 886 -38.21 -65.86 -30.54
C ASP A 886 -39.70 -65.54 -30.80
N SER A 887 -40.32 -64.67 -29.98
CA SER A 887 -41.76 -64.33 -30.09
C SER A 887 -42.12 -63.70 -31.44
N ASN A 888 -43.02 -64.34 -32.19
CA ASN A 888 -43.36 -63.94 -33.56
C ASN A 888 -44.24 -62.69 -33.60
N GLY A 889 -43.69 -61.59 -34.10
CA GLY A 889 -44.34 -60.27 -34.16
C GLY A 889 -43.87 -59.28 -33.11
N THR A 890 -42.90 -59.64 -32.29
CA THR A 890 -42.28 -58.74 -31.30
C THR A 890 -41.14 -57.96 -31.94
N SER A 891 -41.03 -56.67 -31.61
CA SER A 891 -39.82 -55.86 -31.89
C SER A 891 -38.84 -56.00 -30.74
N TYR A 892 -37.55 -56.16 -31.05
CA TYR A 892 -36.47 -56.18 -30.07
C TYR A 892 -35.41 -55.16 -30.45
N THR A 893 -34.91 -54.39 -29.48
CA THR A 893 -33.85 -53.40 -29.68
C THR A 893 -32.58 -53.82 -28.96
N TYR A 894 -31.50 -53.99 -29.71
CA TYR A 894 -30.22 -54.44 -29.16
C TYR A 894 -29.20 -53.32 -29.07
N LYS A 895 -28.33 -53.40 -28.04
CA LYS A 895 -27.10 -52.60 -27.90
C LYS A 895 -25.95 -53.52 -27.46
N ILE A 896 -24.70 -53.15 -27.74
CA ILE A 896 -23.51 -53.88 -27.31
C ILE A 896 -22.43 -52.92 -26.77
N THR A 897 -21.72 -53.31 -25.72
CA THR A 897 -20.49 -52.64 -25.25
C THR A 897 -19.32 -53.63 -25.31
N ALA A 898 -18.15 -53.18 -25.76
CA ALA A 898 -16.90 -53.91 -25.55
C ALA A 898 -16.47 -53.82 -24.07
N LYS A 899 -15.72 -54.83 -23.60
CA LYS A 899 -15.17 -54.98 -22.25
C LYS A 899 -13.65 -55.10 -22.35
N ALA A 900 -12.91 -54.49 -21.44
CA ALA A 900 -11.47 -54.66 -21.22
C ALA A 900 -11.18 -54.64 -19.70
N SER A 901 -9.91 -54.86 -19.32
CA SER A 901 -9.45 -54.72 -17.93
C SER A 901 -9.52 -53.27 -17.40
N SER A 902 -9.54 -52.27 -18.28
CA SER A 902 -9.72 -50.85 -17.95
C SER A 902 -11.18 -50.40 -17.85
N GLY A 903 -12.15 -51.24 -18.22
CA GLY A 903 -13.58 -50.90 -18.17
C GLY A 903 -14.36 -51.31 -19.42
N LYS A 904 -15.50 -50.66 -19.64
CA LYS A 904 -16.41 -50.92 -20.78
C LYS A 904 -16.42 -49.74 -21.76
N SER A 905 -16.62 -50.01 -23.04
CA SER A 905 -16.89 -48.97 -24.03
C SER A 905 -18.22 -48.26 -23.76
N THR A 906 -18.45 -47.14 -24.43
CA THR A 906 -19.81 -46.63 -24.67
C THR A 906 -20.65 -47.67 -25.43
N LEU A 907 -21.98 -47.56 -25.32
CA LEU A 907 -22.92 -48.40 -26.06
C LEU A 907 -22.81 -48.16 -27.56
N SER A 908 -22.98 -49.23 -28.35
CA SER A 908 -23.23 -49.11 -29.79
C SER A 908 -24.50 -48.29 -30.07
N LYS A 909 -24.61 -47.76 -31.29
CA LYS A 909 -25.92 -47.34 -31.82
C LYS A 909 -26.93 -48.51 -31.69
N SER A 910 -28.17 -48.18 -31.34
CA SER A 910 -29.26 -49.15 -31.18
C SER A 910 -29.58 -49.86 -32.50
N VAL A 911 -29.84 -51.16 -32.44
CA VAL A 911 -30.24 -51.98 -33.59
C VAL A 911 -31.56 -52.67 -33.29
N SER A 912 -32.65 -52.11 -33.83
CA SER A 912 -34.00 -52.66 -33.68
C SER A 912 -34.36 -53.62 -34.81
N ILE A 913 -34.96 -54.76 -34.47
CA ILE A 913 -35.43 -55.77 -35.42
C ILE A 913 -36.81 -56.31 -35.03
N PHE A 914 -37.70 -56.41 -36.01
CA PHE A 914 -38.99 -57.11 -35.87
C PHE A 914 -38.76 -58.61 -36.08
N ARG A 915 -39.04 -59.41 -35.04
CA ARG A 915 -38.95 -60.87 -35.07
C ARG A 915 -40.10 -61.43 -35.91
N ILE A 916 -39.77 -62.06 -37.04
CA ILE A 916 -40.74 -62.73 -37.90
C ILE A 916 -40.23 -64.11 -38.27
N LYS A 917 -40.97 -65.14 -37.82
CA LYS A 917 -40.63 -66.55 -38.04
C LYS A 917 -40.80 -66.96 -39.50
N ALA A 918 -39.98 -67.92 -39.92
CA ALA A 918 -40.13 -68.56 -41.23
C ALA A 918 -41.50 -69.28 -41.32
N PRO A 919 -42.24 -69.12 -42.43
CA PRO A 919 -43.48 -69.86 -42.65
C PRO A 919 -43.17 -71.33 -42.91
N VAL A 920 -43.96 -72.23 -42.32
CA VAL A 920 -43.79 -73.68 -42.51
C VAL A 920 -44.42 -74.08 -43.84
N LEU A 921 -43.60 -74.48 -44.81
CA LEU A 921 -44.05 -75.00 -46.11
C LEU A 921 -44.77 -76.35 -45.90
N SER A 922 -46.10 -76.36 -46.03
CA SER A 922 -46.94 -77.53 -45.79
C SER A 922 -47.01 -78.44 -47.02
N SER A 923 -47.09 -77.85 -48.22
CA SER A 923 -47.29 -78.57 -49.48
C SER A 923 -46.38 -78.04 -50.60
N LEU A 924 -45.92 -78.95 -51.46
CA LEU A 924 -45.27 -78.68 -52.74
C LEU A 924 -45.76 -79.73 -53.73
N LYS A 925 -46.46 -79.31 -54.79
CA LYS A 925 -47.06 -80.20 -55.81
C LYS A 925 -46.77 -79.72 -57.23
N ASN A 926 -46.60 -80.65 -58.15
CA ASN A 926 -46.54 -80.38 -59.59
C ASN A 926 -47.91 -80.70 -60.20
N ASN A 927 -48.81 -79.72 -60.16
CA ASN A 927 -50.21 -79.88 -60.61
C ASN A 927 -50.37 -79.85 -62.14
N ALA A 928 -49.37 -79.36 -62.87
CA ALA A 928 -49.36 -79.31 -64.34
C ALA A 928 -47.92 -79.25 -64.88
N ALA A 929 -47.72 -79.61 -66.15
CA ALA A 929 -46.44 -79.46 -66.82
C ALA A 929 -45.93 -78.00 -66.75
N GLY A 930 -44.64 -77.81 -66.50
CA GLY A 930 -44.01 -76.50 -66.40
C GLY A 930 -44.42 -75.62 -65.19
N LYS A 931 -45.20 -76.14 -64.23
CA LYS A 931 -45.71 -75.40 -63.06
C LYS A 931 -45.43 -76.09 -61.73
N ALA A 932 -45.08 -75.33 -60.69
CA ALA A 932 -44.98 -75.82 -59.30
C ALA A 932 -45.90 -75.00 -58.39
N SER A 933 -46.71 -75.68 -57.58
CA SER A 933 -47.65 -75.07 -56.64
C SER A 933 -47.21 -75.36 -55.21
N MET A 934 -47.18 -74.32 -54.38
CA MET A 934 -46.72 -74.35 -52.99
C MET A 934 -47.84 -73.86 -52.06
N THR A 935 -47.90 -74.43 -50.86
CA THR A 935 -48.77 -73.97 -49.76
C THR A 935 -47.96 -73.94 -48.46
N TRP A 936 -48.15 -72.92 -47.63
CA TRP A 936 -47.49 -72.78 -46.34
C TRP A 936 -48.47 -72.34 -45.24
N LYS A 937 -48.14 -72.63 -43.98
CA LYS A 937 -48.88 -72.12 -42.82
C LYS A 937 -48.78 -70.58 -42.81
N LYS A 938 -49.92 -69.91 -42.63
CA LYS A 938 -50.02 -68.44 -42.51
C LYS A 938 -49.12 -67.94 -41.39
N ASN A 939 -48.25 -66.95 -41.67
CA ASN A 939 -47.66 -66.15 -40.60
C ASN A 939 -48.56 -64.93 -40.36
N ALA A 940 -49.23 -64.89 -39.21
CA ALA A 940 -50.17 -63.82 -38.84
C ALA A 940 -49.56 -62.40 -38.77
N LYS A 941 -48.23 -62.28 -38.86
CA LYS A 941 -47.49 -61.00 -38.79
C LYS A 941 -46.84 -60.60 -40.13
N ALA A 942 -47.06 -61.36 -41.21
CA ALA A 942 -46.61 -61.03 -42.56
C ALA A 942 -47.56 -60.06 -43.28
N THR A 943 -47.01 -59.21 -44.16
CA THR A 943 -47.75 -58.43 -45.18
C THR A 943 -47.61 -59.03 -46.59
N GLY A 944 -46.76 -60.04 -46.75
CA GLY A 944 -46.54 -60.77 -48.00
C GLY A 944 -45.53 -61.89 -47.82
N TYR A 945 -45.17 -62.55 -48.91
CA TYR A 945 -44.22 -63.67 -48.92
C TYR A 945 -43.27 -63.58 -50.12
N GLU A 946 -42.07 -64.13 -49.98
CA GLU A 946 -41.12 -64.33 -51.08
C GLU A 946 -40.87 -65.83 -51.25
N ILE A 947 -41.00 -66.36 -52.46
CA ILE A 947 -40.59 -67.72 -52.84
C ILE A 947 -39.25 -67.61 -53.57
N LEU A 948 -38.22 -68.30 -53.07
CA LEU A 948 -36.98 -68.55 -53.80
C LEU A 948 -37.04 -69.94 -54.44
N TYR A 949 -36.67 -70.01 -55.72
CA TYR A 949 -36.54 -71.27 -56.44
C TYR A 949 -35.27 -71.32 -57.31
N SER A 950 -34.67 -72.49 -57.48
CA SER A 950 -33.53 -72.75 -58.35
C SER A 950 -33.46 -74.22 -58.75
N THR A 951 -32.69 -74.56 -59.79
CA THR A 951 -32.24 -75.95 -60.04
C THR A 951 -31.06 -76.35 -59.14
N ASP A 952 -30.38 -75.38 -58.53
CA ASP A 952 -29.31 -75.58 -57.55
C ASP A 952 -29.87 -75.60 -56.11
N GLN A 953 -29.62 -76.69 -55.38
CA GLN A 953 -30.07 -76.90 -53.99
C GLN A 953 -29.46 -75.90 -52.99
N SER A 954 -28.27 -75.39 -53.26
CA SER A 954 -27.59 -74.39 -52.43
C SER A 954 -28.10 -72.97 -52.66
N PHE A 955 -28.83 -72.73 -53.76
CA PHE A 955 -29.27 -71.43 -54.24
C PHE A 955 -28.12 -70.41 -54.39
N LYS A 956 -26.91 -70.87 -54.72
CA LYS A 956 -25.79 -70.03 -55.16
C LYS A 956 -26.06 -69.52 -56.58
N SER A 957 -26.34 -70.44 -57.52
CA SER A 957 -26.62 -70.18 -58.93
C SER A 957 -28.12 -70.34 -59.27
N GLY A 958 -28.51 -69.92 -60.49
CA GLY A 958 -29.83 -70.16 -61.09
C GLY A 958 -31.06 -69.58 -60.37
N LYS A 959 -30.87 -68.85 -59.27
CA LYS A 959 -31.91 -68.51 -58.29
C LYS A 959 -32.85 -67.40 -58.78
N LYS A 960 -34.16 -67.64 -58.65
CA LYS A 960 -35.24 -66.70 -58.98
C LYS A 960 -36.13 -66.46 -57.75
N ILE A 961 -36.60 -65.23 -57.58
CA ILE A 961 -37.52 -64.84 -56.48
C ILE A 961 -38.87 -64.41 -57.05
N LYS A 962 -39.96 -65.05 -56.62
CA LYS A 962 -41.32 -64.52 -56.81
C LYS A 962 -41.77 -63.82 -55.52
N LYS A 963 -42.06 -62.52 -55.61
CA LYS A 963 -42.70 -61.74 -54.55
C LYS A 963 -44.22 -61.94 -54.62
N LEU A 964 -44.88 -62.04 -53.47
CA LEU A 964 -46.32 -62.18 -53.33
C LEU A 964 -46.82 -61.13 -52.32
N LYS A 965 -47.77 -60.29 -52.74
CA LYS A 965 -48.44 -59.32 -51.86
C LYS A 965 -49.51 -60.02 -51.01
N GLY A 966 -49.84 -59.46 -49.85
CA GLY A 966 -50.91 -59.92 -48.95
C GLY A 966 -50.43 -60.94 -47.91
N GLY A 967 -50.68 -60.66 -46.62
CA GLY A 967 -50.36 -61.56 -45.51
C GLY A 967 -51.22 -62.84 -45.46
N ASN A 968 -52.40 -62.77 -46.09
CA ASN A 968 -53.33 -63.90 -46.26
C ASN A 968 -52.91 -64.86 -47.39
N THR A 969 -51.96 -64.48 -48.25
CA THR A 969 -51.52 -65.26 -49.41
C THR A 969 -50.69 -66.48 -48.97
N VAL A 970 -51.37 -67.58 -48.65
CA VAL A 970 -50.77 -68.84 -48.17
C VAL A 970 -50.40 -69.83 -49.28
N THR A 971 -50.71 -69.49 -50.53
CA THR A 971 -50.41 -70.29 -51.73
C THR A 971 -49.59 -69.49 -52.72
N GLY A 972 -48.79 -70.19 -53.54
CA GLY A 972 -48.04 -69.58 -54.62
C GLY A 972 -47.73 -70.56 -55.73
N VAL A 973 -47.94 -70.13 -56.98
CA VAL A 973 -47.64 -70.90 -58.18
C VAL A 973 -46.46 -70.26 -58.91
N ILE A 974 -45.46 -71.08 -59.23
CA ILE A 974 -44.36 -70.76 -60.13
C ILE A 974 -44.64 -71.41 -61.49
N THR A 975 -44.48 -70.66 -62.56
CA THR A 975 -44.73 -71.06 -63.96
C THR A 975 -43.45 -70.89 -64.79
N GLY A 976 -43.42 -71.44 -66.00
CA GLY A 976 -42.23 -71.35 -66.87
C GLY A 976 -41.03 -72.14 -66.35
N LEU A 977 -41.28 -73.24 -65.62
CA LEU A 977 -40.25 -74.16 -65.16
C LEU A 977 -39.94 -75.16 -66.27
N VAL A 978 -38.66 -75.50 -66.46
CA VAL A 978 -38.26 -76.46 -67.50
C VAL A 978 -38.74 -77.85 -67.11
N LYS A 979 -39.50 -78.48 -68.01
CA LYS A 979 -40.02 -79.84 -67.83
C LYS A 979 -38.88 -80.85 -67.59
N GLY A 980 -39.13 -81.89 -66.80
CA GLY A 980 -38.16 -82.92 -66.46
C GLY A 980 -37.03 -82.49 -65.51
N LYS A 981 -36.80 -81.19 -65.27
CA LYS A 981 -35.77 -80.72 -64.34
C LYS A 981 -36.28 -80.72 -62.89
N LYS A 982 -35.36 -81.03 -61.96
CA LYS A 982 -35.58 -80.91 -60.51
C LYS A 982 -35.40 -79.46 -60.10
N TYR A 983 -36.35 -78.92 -59.35
CA TYR A 983 -36.27 -77.59 -58.75
C TYR A 983 -36.40 -77.66 -57.23
N TYR A 984 -35.64 -76.82 -56.56
CA TYR A 984 -35.63 -76.61 -55.11
C TYR A 984 -36.37 -75.32 -54.78
N PHE A 985 -37.17 -75.33 -53.73
CA PHE A 985 -38.07 -74.26 -53.33
C PHE A 985 -37.98 -74.00 -51.83
N ARG A 986 -38.00 -72.73 -51.44
CA ARG A 986 -38.17 -72.28 -50.06
C ARG A 986 -38.92 -70.95 -50.02
N VAL A 987 -39.72 -70.74 -48.99
CA VAL A 987 -40.57 -69.55 -48.83
C VAL A 987 -40.21 -68.79 -47.57
N ARG A 988 -40.24 -67.45 -47.60
CA ARG A 988 -40.07 -66.59 -46.41
C ARG A 988 -41.23 -65.62 -46.27
N ALA A 989 -41.55 -65.29 -45.03
CA ALA A 989 -42.49 -64.24 -44.67
C ALA A 989 -41.80 -62.87 -44.83
N VAL A 990 -42.58 -61.89 -45.28
CA VAL A 990 -42.15 -60.50 -45.48
C VAL A 990 -43.09 -59.60 -44.68
N LYS A 991 -42.52 -58.62 -43.97
CA LYS A 991 -43.26 -57.58 -43.25
C LYS A 991 -42.75 -56.21 -43.70
N THR A 992 -43.62 -55.45 -44.34
CA THR A 992 -43.40 -54.06 -44.73
C THR A 992 -43.89 -53.14 -43.61
N VAL A 993 -43.10 -52.14 -43.27
CA VAL A 993 -43.43 -51.07 -42.31
C VAL A 993 -42.88 -49.76 -42.88
N GLY A 994 -43.77 -48.88 -43.33
CA GLY A 994 -43.39 -47.76 -44.21
C GLY A 994 -42.62 -48.26 -45.44
N THR A 995 -41.50 -47.62 -45.75
CA THR A 995 -40.59 -48.04 -46.82
C THR A 995 -39.72 -49.26 -46.50
N LYS A 996 -39.63 -49.68 -45.22
CA LYS A 996 -38.70 -50.73 -44.77
C LYS A 996 -39.30 -52.12 -44.95
N THR A 997 -38.55 -53.02 -45.60
CA THR A 997 -38.96 -54.41 -45.89
C THR A 997 -38.18 -55.42 -45.03
N ILE A 998 -38.81 -55.88 -43.95
CA ILE A 998 -38.26 -56.89 -43.02
C ILE A 998 -38.62 -58.29 -43.52
N ARG A 999 -37.71 -59.25 -43.33
CA ARG A 999 -37.79 -60.62 -43.86
C ARG A 999 -37.50 -61.64 -42.77
N SER A 1000 -38.26 -62.74 -42.78
CA SER A 1000 -37.90 -63.93 -42.01
C SER A 1000 -36.73 -64.67 -42.66
N CYS A 1001 -36.21 -65.69 -41.97
CA CYS A 1001 -35.47 -66.73 -42.64
C CYS A 1001 -36.34 -67.40 -43.71
N TRP A 1002 -35.68 -68.08 -44.65
CA TRP A 1002 -36.35 -69.03 -45.51
C TRP A 1002 -36.84 -70.24 -44.70
N SER A 1003 -37.93 -70.84 -45.15
CA SER A 1003 -38.35 -72.18 -44.74
C SER A 1003 -37.24 -73.21 -45.00
N GLY A 1004 -37.39 -74.40 -44.42
CA GLY A 1004 -36.69 -75.58 -44.93
C GLY A 1004 -36.94 -75.75 -46.44
N THR A 1005 -35.91 -76.18 -47.16
CA THR A 1005 -35.97 -76.43 -48.60
C THR A 1005 -36.78 -77.70 -48.88
N ARG A 1006 -37.71 -77.64 -49.82
CA ARG A 1006 -38.30 -78.83 -50.47
C ARG A 1006 -37.95 -78.85 -51.95
N SER A 1007 -38.06 -80.01 -52.60
CA SER A 1007 -37.75 -80.15 -54.02
C SER A 1007 -38.78 -80.99 -54.74
N ILE A 1008 -38.96 -80.75 -56.04
CA ILE A 1008 -39.84 -81.55 -56.91
C ILE A 1008 -39.28 -81.58 -58.33
N ILE A 1009 -39.51 -82.69 -59.03
CA ILE A 1009 -39.25 -82.82 -60.46
C ILE A 1009 -40.52 -82.38 -61.21
N ILE A 1010 -40.37 -81.52 -62.20
CA ILE A 1010 -41.48 -81.04 -63.02
C ILE A 1010 -41.83 -82.13 -64.05
N LYS A 1011 -43.11 -82.55 -64.14
CA LYS A 1011 -43.56 -83.52 -65.14
C LYS A 1011 -43.19 -83.09 -66.57
N ARG A 1012 -42.97 -84.09 -67.42
CA ARG A 1012 -42.71 -83.94 -68.86
C ARG A 1012 -43.96 -83.47 -69.62
#